data_AF-A0A850HBK0-F1
#
_entry.id   AF-A0A850HBK0-F1
#
_cell.length_a   1.000
_cell.length_b   1.000
_cell.length_c   1.000
_cell.angle_alpha   90.00
_cell.angle_beta   90.00
_cell.angle_gamma   90.00
#
_symmetry.space_group_name_H-M   'P 1'
#
loop_
_entity.id
_entity.type
_entity.pdbx_description
1 polymer ?
#
loop_
_entity_poly.entity_id
_entity_poly.type
_entity_poly.pdbx_seq_one_letter_code
_entity_poly.pdbx_strand_id
1 'polypeptide(L)'
;MNLTIFPEGGLAGSVITTVWVGVWVLCFFNLRFGWVLSGLVVPGYLVPLLIIKPLAGAIIIVEAILTYMMVWLFSERIGRGRWPSLFGRDRFMGLILASIAVRLSLDGYVLPQLAEWLSANWNQQLDWRSDMQSFGLVIISLLANQFWKPGLSRGLFAMVVTVGLTALIVRFGLMELTNFRLSGVSYLYEGLASSILASPKAYMILVLTALYASHMNVKYGWDFSGILIPALIALQWYQPAKILTSFVEAGIIYLIAIAVLRLPVFANITMEGARKILLFFNISFIYKLILGHAVVLAEMEVKTTDLYGFGYLLATLIAIKAHDKNIFGRLMRTTLQVSFVGAVAGNLVGLILSSLVPVQSAVASVSDAPVSGSDAQQRRMAAAAIGDAYLQRWRGGAEPISAESAETLIDLVRLLEAGLPPLEANARVGASGWRVETLAGGRIAISRADGDGRAMLFYYPDAARDLAITVPDASAQPGLAMAALSLRTGQDAKWVVLDAPRARNALGRPSTLSAFRQGSQMPELVVAGGRGATGNFAGGSASRIDIAALRNAVPGMQTRFTAGQSAAGADTNDAVLTLGDKAIASFWNDASSQTAGSCDITANIATASAITDLPDLAFLRAEIVDPLLAALEDSDVPSSAIAAGQSIGIDVGPCATNGGRAWRIDASGRGGGIYLFYPGGDAGRIVQGYLESDARAGPFDLVQSIRNAWGASALLLAPDQHAFGGDQTTIFGVISQAVVRARGDRDAAVLQIRPMPMEIAEEARVTRPVLSFDRIESGSALRGNLERALRAAEIDPLIAARDRETAGLEVSPLNSLRYMRQTVNQRYAVLLVPDKLTR
;
A
#
# COMPACT_ATOMS: atom_id res chain seq x y z
N MET A 1 -17.15 2.84 27.00
CA MET A 1 -17.88 4.01 26.45
C MET A 1 -16.83 5.06 26.14
N ASN A 2 -16.57 5.35 24.87
CA ASN A 2 -15.50 6.27 24.47
C ASN A 2 -16.10 7.66 24.27
N LEU A 3 -15.47 8.68 24.85
CA LEU A 3 -15.90 10.08 24.68
C LEU A 3 -15.43 10.60 23.31
N THR A 4 -16.36 11.06 22.47
CA THR A 4 -16.09 11.63 21.15
C THR A 4 -15.68 13.10 21.27
N ILE A 5 -14.44 13.33 21.72
CA ILE A 5 -13.92 14.68 21.98
C ILE A 5 -13.29 15.28 20.72
N PHE A 6 -12.63 14.45 19.90
CA PHE A 6 -11.87 14.92 18.74
C PHE A 6 -12.69 14.83 17.45
N PRO A 7 -12.61 15.82 16.54
CA PRO A 7 -13.27 15.74 15.24
C PRO A 7 -12.62 14.66 14.36
N GLU A 8 -13.45 13.84 13.72
CA GLU A 8 -13.04 12.80 12.77
C GLU A 8 -12.36 13.45 11.55
N GLY A 9 -11.31 12.80 11.00
CA GLY A 9 -10.50 13.35 9.91
C GLY A 9 -9.59 14.55 10.28
N GLY A 10 -9.60 14.98 11.55
CA GLY A 10 -8.76 16.06 12.08
C GLY A 10 -7.86 15.61 13.23
N LEU A 11 -8.16 16.05 14.46
CA LEU A 11 -7.32 15.80 15.65
C LEU A 11 -7.40 14.36 16.19
N ALA A 12 -8.42 13.58 15.79
CA ALA A 12 -8.61 12.20 16.24
C ALA A 12 -7.47 11.26 15.79
N GLY A 13 -6.77 11.59 14.70
CA GLY A 13 -5.65 10.81 14.17
C GLY A 13 -4.38 11.64 13.94
N SER A 14 -4.19 12.74 14.67
CA SER A 14 -3.10 13.69 14.44
C SER A 14 -2.00 13.67 15.50
N VAL A 15 -0.76 13.85 15.05
CA VAL A 15 0.44 14.06 15.91
C VAL A 15 0.31 15.34 16.76
N ILE A 16 -0.55 16.29 16.38
CA ILE A 16 -0.80 17.52 17.15
C ILE A 16 -1.22 17.20 18.58
N THR A 17 -2.09 16.21 18.76
CA THR A 17 -2.64 15.83 20.06
C THR A 17 -1.56 15.21 20.96
N THR A 18 -0.69 14.35 20.43
CA THR A 18 0.40 13.76 21.21
C THR A 18 1.50 14.78 21.54
N VAL A 19 1.77 15.72 20.63
CA VAL A 19 2.68 16.86 20.86
C VAL A 19 2.15 17.79 21.94
N TRP A 20 0.85 18.10 21.94
CA TRP A 20 0.22 18.90 23.00
C TRP A 20 0.40 18.25 24.38
N VAL A 21 0.15 16.94 24.51
CA VAL A 21 0.40 16.20 25.77
C VAL A 21 1.88 16.24 26.15
N GLY A 22 2.78 16.02 25.19
CA GLY A 22 4.23 16.07 25.44
C GLY A 22 4.71 17.43 25.96
N VAL A 23 4.17 18.54 25.44
CA VAL A 23 4.45 19.88 25.94
C VAL A 23 3.96 20.07 27.38
N TRP A 24 2.76 19.58 27.70
CA TRP A 24 2.23 19.60 29.07
C TRP A 24 3.15 18.88 30.05
N VAL A 25 3.59 17.67 29.69
CA VAL A 25 4.51 16.88 30.50
C VAL A 25 5.84 17.62 30.70
N LEU A 26 6.46 18.12 29.62
CA LEU A 26 7.75 18.80 29.72
C LEU A 26 7.67 20.10 30.53
N CYS A 27 6.61 20.90 30.32
CA CYS A 27 6.38 22.12 31.08
C CYS A 27 6.11 21.83 32.56
N PHE A 28 5.40 20.75 32.88
CA PHE A 28 5.21 20.32 34.27
C PHE A 28 6.56 20.02 34.94
N PHE A 29 7.42 19.22 34.31
CA PHE A 29 8.75 18.91 34.86
C PHE A 29 9.68 20.12 34.90
N ASN A 30 9.57 21.06 33.95
CA ASN A 30 10.29 22.33 34.02
C ASN A 30 9.85 23.17 35.22
N LEU A 31 8.54 23.34 35.44
CA LEU A 31 8.01 24.14 36.55
C LEU A 31 8.27 23.50 37.91
N ARG A 32 8.22 22.16 37.99
CA ARG A 32 8.36 21.43 39.26
C ARG A 32 9.80 21.13 39.64
N PHE A 33 10.65 20.83 38.67
CA PHE A 33 12.02 20.32 38.88
C PHE A 33 13.10 21.10 38.13
N GLY A 34 12.75 22.18 37.42
CA GLY A 34 13.72 23.02 36.70
C GLY A 34 14.35 22.35 35.47
N TRP A 35 13.73 21.29 34.93
CA TRP A 35 14.24 20.59 33.75
C TRP A 35 14.32 21.49 32.53
N VAL A 36 15.24 21.20 31.60
CA VAL A 36 15.44 22.04 30.41
C VAL A 36 14.26 21.93 29.44
N LEU A 37 13.79 23.06 28.91
CA LEU A 37 12.76 23.13 27.86
C LEU A 37 13.32 22.87 26.44
N SER A 38 14.50 22.26 26.35
CA SER A 38 15.12 21.90 25.06
C SER A 38 14.41 20.67 24.49
N GLY A 39 14.19 20.63 23.17
CA GLY A 39 13.47 19.51 22.56
C GLY A 39 11.98 19.47 22.93
N LEU A 40 11.34 20.64 23.07
CA LEU A 40 9.95 20.82 23.54
C LEU A 40 8.94 19.79 22.99
N VAL A 41 9.13 19.39 21.74
CA VAL A 41 8.18 18.61 20.94
C VAL A 41 8.55 17.14 20.84
N VAL A 42 9.79 16.80 21.22
CA VAL A 42 10.37 15.46 21.07
C VAL A 42 9.52 14.39 21.75
N PRO A 43 9.00 14.57 22.99
CA PRO A 43 8.18 13.54 23.62
C PRO A 43 6.94 13.18 22.80
N GLY A 44 6.22 14.16 22.27
CA GLY A 44 4.99 13.90 21.55
C GLY A 44 5.17 13.40 20.11
N TYR A 45 6.33 13.61 19.50
CA TYR A 45 6.70 13.00 18.22
C TYR A 45 7.18 11.56 18.36
N LEU A 46 7.93 11.26 19.43
CA LEU A 46 8.53 9.96 19.63
C LEU A 46 7.51 8.92 20.13
N VAL A 47 6.51 9.34 20.91
CA VAL A 47 5.48 8.43 21.46
C VAL A 47 4.67 7.68 20.39
N PRO A 48 4.10 8.32 19.36
CA PRO A 48 3.43 7.60 18.28
C PRO A 48 4.34 6.57 17.61
N LEU A 49 5.61 6.91 17.38
CA LEU A 49 6.59 6.00 16.79
C LEU A 49 6.88 4.82 17.72
N LEU A 50 7.10 5.06 19.01
CA LEU A 50 7.36 3.98 19.97
C LEU A 50 6.17 3.03 20.17
N ILE A 51 4.94 3.52 19.99
CA ILE A 51 3.73 2.68 20.08
C ILE A 51 3.50 1.87 18.80
N ILE A 52 3.74 2.48 17.62
CA ILE A 52 3.44 1.84 16.32
C ILE A 52 4.64 1.02 15.80
N LYS A 53 5.84 1.62 15.79
CA LYS A 53 7.10 1.03 15.31
C LYS A 53 8.22 1.24 16.34
N PRO A 54 8.27 0.42 17.41
CA PRO A 54 9.21 0.62 18.52
C PRO A 54 10.68 0.59 18.09
N LEU A 55 11.03 -0.24 17.10
CA LEU A 55 12.40 -0.38 16.60
C LEU A 55 12.90 0.91 15.94
N ALA A 56 12.11 1.50 15.04
CA ALA A 56 12.41 2.79 14.41
C ALA A 56 12.58 3.90 15.47
N GLY A 57 11.72 3.92 16.49
CA GLY A 57 11.85 4.85 17.62
C GLY A 57 13.15 4.67 18.40
N ALA A 58 13.59 3.43 18.63
CA ALA A 58 14.86 3.13 19.29
C ALA A 58 16.06 3.59 18.45
N ILE A 59 16.02 3.38 17.12
CA ILE A 59 17.09 3.81 16.20
C ILE A 59 17.21 5.33 16.20
N ILE A 60 16.12 6.09 16.19
CA ILE A 60 16.14 7.56 16.30
C ILE A 60 16.87 8.01 17.58
N ILE A 61 16.66 7.31 18.70
CA ILE A 61 17.36 7.61 19.96
C ILE A 61 18.87 7.35 19.79
N VAL A 62 19.25 6.20 19.21
CA VAL A 62 20.66 5.85 18.95
C VAL A 62 21.32 6.89 18.04
N GLU A 63 20.66 7.28 16.95
CA GLU A 63 21.14 8.31 16.02
C GLU A 63 21.34 9.67 16.71
N ALA A 64 20.42 10.06 17.60
CA ALA A 64 20.54 11.31 18.34
C ALA A 64 21.70 11.27 19.35
N ILE A 65 21.95 10.12 19.99
CA ILE A 65 23.10 9.92 20.87
C ILE A 65 24.40 10.04 20.06
N LEU A 66 24.50 9.37 18.92
CA LEU A 66 25.67 9.43 18.04
C LEU A 66 25.90 10.85 17.51
N THR A 67 24.83 11.54 17.09
CA THR A 67 24.86 12.94 16.66
C THR A 67 25.40 13.85 17.78
N TYR A 68 24.87 13.70 18.99
CA TYR A 68 25.34 14.43 20.17
C TYR A 68 26.83 14.15 20.43
N MET A 69 27.24 12.88 20.42
CA MET A 69 28.63 12.48 20.66
C MET A 69 29.57 13.05 19.60
N MET A 70 29.17 13.05 18.33
CA MET A 70 29.99 13.57 17.24
C MET A 70 30.24 15.07 17.38
N VAL A 71 29.19 15.86 17.64
CA VAL A 71 29.32 17.32 17.84
C VAL A 71 30.06 17.64 19.14
N TRP A 72 29.80 16.89 20.21
CA TRP A 72 30.50 17.04 21.48
C TRP A 72 32.01 16.76 21.31
N LEU A 73 32.38 15.68 20.62
CA LEU A 73 33.78 15.33 20.34
C LEU A 73 34.48 16.43 19.52
N PHE A 74 33.80 16.91 18.48
CA PHE A 74 34.31 17.99 17.64
C PHE A 74 34.51 19.30 18.42
N SER A 75 33.50 19.74 19.17
CA SER A 75 33.51 21.02 19.88
C SER A 75 34.45 21.01 21.09
N GLU A 76 34.46 19.93 21.87
CA GLU A 76 35.11 19.91 23.19
C GLU A 76 36.50 19.27 23.18
N ARG A 77 36.74 18.28 22.29
CA ARG A 77 38.03 17.54 22.24
C ARG A 77 38.95 18.03 21.11
N ILE A 78 38.41 18.28 19.92
CA ILE A 78 39.19 18.69 18.74
C ILE A 78 39.31 20.23 18.67
N GLY A 79 38.26 20.95 19.06
CA GLY A 79 38.19 22.41 18.99
C GLY A 79 39.04 23.18 20.02
N ARG A 80 39.61 22.51 21.03
CA ARG A 80 40.48 23.16 22.03
C ARG A 80 41.75 23.73 21.38
N GLY A 81 41.71 25.03 21.03
CA GLY A 81 42.88 25.83 20.66
C GLY A 81 43.03 26.24 19.19
N ARG A 82 42.24 25.69 18.25
CA ARG A 82 42.34 26.02 16.81
C ARG A 82 41.06 26.53 16.15
N TRP A 83 39.88 26.24 16.71
CA TRP A 83 38.59 26.59 16.13
C TRP A 83 37.71 27.28 17.19
N PRO A 84 36.89 28.28 16.83
CA PRO A 84 35.95 28.88 17.78
C PRO A 84 34.93 27.82 18.22
N SER A 85 34.69 27.71 19.53
CA SER A 85 33.69 26.80 20.08
C SER A 85 32.30 27.14 19.56
N LEU A 86 31.53 26.12 19.17
CA LEU A 86 30.19 26.28 18.60
C LEU A 86 29.23 26.81 19.68
N PHE A 87 28.90 28.10 19.63
CA PHE A 87 28.00 28.76 20.59
C PHE A 87 26.61 29.01 20.00
N GLY A 88 25.60 29.05 20.88
CA GLY A 88 24.28 29.59 20.55
C GLY A 88 23.49 28.81 19.48
N ARG A 89 23.34 29.38 18.27
CA ARG A 89 22.58 28.78 17.15
C ARG A 89 23.48 27.99 16.21
N ASP A 90 24.77 28.28 16.16
CA ASP A 90 25.74 27.55 15.36
C ASP A 90 25.96 26.13 15.90
N ARG A 91 25.79 25.91 17.21
CA ARG A 91 25.74 24.56 17.79
C ARG A 91 24.60 23.73 17.21
N PHE A 92 23.45 24.35 17.00
CA PHE A 92 22.26 23.66 16.54
C PHE A 92 22.37 23.36 15.04
N MET A 93 22.99 24.26 14.28
CA MET A 93 23.44 23.98 12.92
C MET A 93 24.40 22.77 12.88
N GLY A 94 25.40 22.75 13.77
CA GLY A 94 26.33 21.63 13.90
C GLY A 94 25.61 20.31 14.16
N LEU A 95 24.60 20.29 15.03
CA LEU A 95 23.77 19.11 15.31
C LEU A 95 22.93 18.68 14.10
N ILE A 96 22.39 19.62 13.31
CA ILE A 96 21.67 19.31 12.06
C ILE A 96 22.62 18.64 11.05
N LEU A 97 23.78 19.25 10.78
CA LEU A 97 24.77 18.69 9.85
C LEU A 97 25.29 17.33 10.31
N ALA A 98 25.57 17.21 11.61
CA ALA A 98 26.00 15.96 12.21
C ALA A 98 24.94 14.85 12.08
N SER A 99 23.66 15.18 12.27
CA SER A 99 22.57 14.21 12.13
C SER A 99 22.44 13.69 10.71
N ILE A 100 22.69 14.53 9.69
CA ILE A 100 22.70 14.11 8.28
C ILE A 100 23.82 13.12 8.01
N ALA A 101 25.03 13.42 8.50
CA ALA A 101 26.19 12.55 8.31
C ALA A 101 25.99 11.19 8.99
N VAL A 102 25.56 11.19 10.27
CA VAL A 102 25.24 9.97 11.02
C VAL A 102 24.19 9.15 10.28
N ARG A 103 23.14 9.80 9.78
CA ARG A 103 22.08 9.14 9.05
C ARG A 103 22.54 8.54 7.73
N LEU A 104 23.28 9.29 6.90
CA LEU A 104 23.82 8.77 5.64
C LEU A 104 24.74 7.56 5.87
N SER A 105 25.52 7.57 6.96
CA SER A 105 26.37 6.43 7.33
C SER A 105 25.56 5.22 7.81
N LEU A 106 24.54 5.44 8.64
CA LEU A 106 23.72 4.36 9.19
C LEU A 106 22.75 3.77 8.15
N ASP A 107 21.96 4.60 7.47
CA ASP A 107 21.02 4.17 6.43
C ASP A 107 21.76 3.54 5.22
N GLY A 108 22.96 4.05 4.88
CA GLY A 108 23.71 3.60 3.71
C GLY A 108 24.55 2.33 3.92
N TYR A 109 25.10 2.12 5.12
CA TYR A 109 26.08 1.06 5.35
C TYR A 109 25.74 0.15 6.54
N VAL A 110 25.40 0.73 7.70
CA VAL A 110 25.33 -0.04 8.97
C VAL A 110 23.99 -0.76 9.14
N LEU A 111 22.87 -0.07 8.91
CA LEU A 111 21.52 -0.61 9.13
C LEU A 111 21.15 -1.72 8.12
N PRO A 112 21.45 -1.62 6.80
CA PRO A 112 21.18 -2.70 5.87
C PRO A 112 21.94 -4.00 6.23
N GLN A 113 23.22 -3.89 6.58
CA GLN A 113 24.04 -5.04 6.98
C GLN A 113 23.56 -5.65 8.30
N LEU A 114 23.18 -4.81 9.27
CA LEU A 114 22.62 -5.27 10.53
C LEU A 114 21.24 -5.93 10.34
N ALA A 115 20.41 -5.41 9.44
CA ALA A 115 19.11 -5.98 9.09
C ALA A 115 19.27 -7.35 8.41
N GLU A 116 20.22 -7.49 7.48
CA GLU A 116 20.57 -8.78 6.85
C GLU A 116 21.06 -9.79 7.89
N TRP A 117 21.99 -9.39 8.77
CA TRP A 117 22.49 -10.26 9.84
C TRP A 117 21.39 -10.66 10.84
N LEU A 118 20.51 -9.73 11.23
CA LEU A 118 19.37 -10.01 12.11
C LEU A 118 18.36 -10.93 11.42
N SER A 119 18.07 -10.71 10.13
CA SER A 119 17.15 -11.57 9.38
C SER A 119 17.64 -13.01 9.23
N ALA A 120 18.96 -13.20 9.17
CA ALA A 120 19.57 -14.53 9.11
C ALA A 120 19.57 -15.25 10.46
N ASN A 121 19.63 -14.52 11.57
CA ASN A 121 19.87 -15.10 12.90
C ASN A 121 18.67 -15.01 13.86
N TRP A 122 17.67 -14.17 13.58
CA TRP A 122 16.56 -13.89 14.49
C TRP A 122 15.24 -13.71 13.72
N ASN A 123 14.19 -14.37 14.22
CA ASN A 123 12.79 -14.36 13.78
C ASN A 123 12.48 -13.69 12.42
N GLN A 124 12.29 -14.51 11.38
CA GLN A 124 12.08 -14.10 9.98
C GLN A 124 10.73 -13.40 9.70
N GLN A 125 9.84 -13.33 10.69
CA GLN A 125 8.53 -12.68 10.58
C GLN A 125 8.56 -11.15 10.75
N LEU A 126 9.66 -10.60 11.30
CA LEU A 126 9.88 -9.15 11.39
C LEU A 126 10.58 -8.67 10.12
N ASP A 127 9.98 -7.74 9.38
CA ASP A 127 10.62 -7.09 8.24
C ASP A 127 11.65 -6.06 8.75
N TRP A 128 12.82 -6.57 9.11
CA TRP A 128 13.94 -5.80 9.63
C TRP A 128 14.36 -4.65 8.69
N ARG A 129 14.10 -4.77 7.38
CA ARG A 129 14.49 -3.74 6.40
C ARG A 129 13.55 -2.54 6.39
N SER A 130 12.24 -2.76 6.53
CA SER A 130 11.26 -1.67 6.58
C SER A 130 11.07 -1.06 7.97
N ASP A 131 11.37 -1.82 9.04
CA ASP A 131 11.22 -1.34 10.43
C ASP A 131 12.47 -0.67 11.01
N MET A 132 13.65 -0.87 10.41
CA MET A 132 14.89 -0.21 10.85
C MET A 132 15.15 1.15 10.22
N GLN A 133 14.31 1.60 9.28
CA GLN A 133 14.49 2.93 8.68
C GLN A 133 14.15 4.04 9.67
N SER A 134 15.11 4.93 9.93
CA SER A 134 14.92 6.05 10.86
C SER A 134 14.09 7.18 10.23
N PHE A 135 13.17 7.78 10.99
CA PHE A 135 12.30 8.86 10.52
C PHE A 135 12.67 10.21 11.15
N GLY A 136 12.73 11.26 10.31
CA GLY A 136 12.75 12.67 10.77
C GLY A 136 14.13 13.26 11.14
N LEU A 137 14.77 13.90 10.16
CA LEU A 137 16.04 14.65 10.33
C LEU A 137 16.01 15.71 11.44
N VAL A 138 14.85 16.36 11.60
CA VAL A 138 14.64 17.42 12.57
C VAL A 138 14.50 16.86 13.99
N ILE A 139 13.91 15.67 14.15
CA ILE A 139 13.67 15.08 15.48
C ILE A 139 15.01 14.65 16.10
N ILE A 140 15.89 14.03 15.31
CA ILE A 140 17.22 13.57 15.74
C ILE A 140 18.05 14.75 16.27
N SER A 141 18.11 15.85 15.51
CA SER A 141 18.86 17.05 15.90
C SER A 141 18.26 17.76 17.12
N LEU A 142 16.93 17.78 17.28
CA LEU A 142 16.27 18.33 18.47
C LEU A 142 16.52 17.47 19.72
N LEU A 143 16.48 16.15 19.59
CA LEU A 143 16.77 15.21 20.67
C LEU A 143 18.25 15.30 21.09
N ALA A 144 19.18 15.36 20.12
CA ALA A 144 20.59 15.59 20.42
C ALA A 144 20.83 16.94 21.12
N ASN A 145 20.10 18.00 20.75
CA ASN A 145 20.15 19.31 21.41
C ASN A 145 19.53 19.28 22.82
N GLN A 146 18.66 18.33 23.14
CA GLN A 146 18.13 18.13 24.49
C GLN A 146 19.21 17.60 25.44
N PHE A 147 20.15 16.78 24.95
CA PHE A 147 21.25 16.23 25.74
C PHE A 147 22.36 17.25 26.07
N TRP A 148 22.45 18.35 25.31
CA TRP A 148 23.58 19.28 25.40
C TRP A 148 23.77 19.94 26.78
N LYS A 149 22.72 20.53 27.35
CA LYS A 149 22.81 21.23 28.65
C LYS A 149 22.92 20.29 29.85
N PRO A 150 22.05 19.26 29.99
CA PRO A 150 22.10 18.35 31.14
C PRO A 150 23.22 17.30 31.04
N GLY A 151 23.81 17.11 29.86
CA GLY A 151 24.70 15.99 29.54
C GLY A 151 23.92 14.74 29.13
N LEU A 152 24.62 13.76 28.56
CA LEU A 152 23.99 12.55 28.01
C LEU A 152 23.18 11.76 29.06
N SER A 153 23.74 11.51 30.25
CA SER A 153 23.08 10.66 31.26
C SER A 153 21.81 11.30 31.83
N ARG A 154 21.90 12.54 32.33
CA ARG A 154 20.75 13.27 32.88
C ARG A 154 19.74 13.63 31.79
N GLY A 155 20.22 13.94 30.58
CA GLY A 155 19.37 14.20 29.41
C GLY A 155 18.59 12.97 28.98
N LEU A 156 19.24 11.80 28.91
CA LEU A 156 18.60 10.52 28.60
C LEU A 156 17.57 10.14 29.66
N PHE A 157 17.90 10.29 30.94
CA PHE A 157 16.95 10.06 32.04
C PHE A 157 15.71 10.97 31.93
N ALA A 158 15.91 12.28 31.72
CA ALA A 158 14.81 13.22 31.54
C ALA A 158 13.96 12.88 30.30
N MET A 159 14.59 12.45 29.20
CA MET A 159 13.91 12.00 28.00
C MET A 159 13.06 10.76 28.27
N VAL A 160 13.62 9.71 28.87
CA VAL A 160 12.90 8.47 29.19
C VAL A 160 11.68 8.76 30.07
N VAL A 161 11.83 9.60 31.10
CA VAL A 161 10.71 9.95 31.98
C VAL A 161 9.63 10.76 31.24
N THR A 162 10.02 11.78 30.47
CA THR A 162 9.03 12.63 29.75
C THR A 162 8.33 11.88 28.61
N VAL A 163 9.07 11.07 27.84
CA VAL A 163 8.52 10.21 26.79
C VAL A 163 7.65 9.11 27.40
N GLY A 164 8.12 8.44 28.45
CA GLY A 164 7.39 7.36 29.12
C GLY A 164 6.07 7.83 29.74
N LEU A 165 6.08 8.99 30.42
CA LEU A 165 4.85 9.56 30.97
C LEU A 165 3.88 10.02 29.87
N THR A 166 4.41 10.63 28.81
CA THR A 166 3.60 11.00 27.63
C THR A 166 2.99 9.75 26.98
N ALA A 167 3.75 8.66 26.86
CA ALA A 167 3.28 7.38 26.34
C ALA A 167 2.16 6.80 27.20
N LEU A 168 2.30 6.85 28.53
CA LEU A 168 1.27 6.37 29.45
C LEU A 168 -0.03 7.17 29.30
N ILE A 169 0.07 8.50 29.26
CA ILE A 169 -1.11 9.37 29.08
C ILE A 169 -1.77 9.15 27.72
N VAL A 170 -1.00 9.01 26.65
CA VAL A 170 -1.56 8.77 25.31
C VAL A 170 -2.19 7.37 25.21
N ARG A 171 -1.47 6.33 25.64
CA ARG A 171 -1.89 4.93 25.49
C ARG A 171 -3.07 4.57 26.39
N PHE A 172 -3.02 4.96 27.67
CA PHE A 172 -4.05 4.57 28.65
C PHE A 172 -5.07 5.66 28.93
N GLY A 173 -4.74 6.93 28.67
CA GLY A 173 -5.67 8.04 28.80
C GLY A 173 -6.42 8.29 27.50
N LEU A 174 -5.73 8.79 26.47
CA LEU A 174 -6.37 9.24 25.23
C LEU A 174 -6.97 8.09 24.42
N MET A 175 -6.22 7.01 24.17
CA MET A 175 -6.71 5.93 23.30
C MET A 175 -7.85 5.11 23.92
N GLU A 176 -7.82 4.90 25.25
CA GLU A 176 -8.83 4.08 25.94
C GLU A 176 -10.10 4.89 26.24
N LEU A 177 -9.97 6.16 26.66
CA LEU A 177 -11.10 6.95 27.14
C LEU A 177 -11.75 7.82 26.05
N THR A 178 -11.09 8.05 24.92
CA THR A 178 -11.56 8.96 23.86
C THR A 178 -11.59 8.30 22.48
N ASN A 179 -12.00 9.02 21.44
CA ASN A 179 -11.96 8.56 20.05
C ASN A 179 -10.59 8.74 19.35
N PHE A 180 -9.50 8.94 20.09
CA PHE A 180 -8.16 9.10 19.52
C PHE A 180 -7.58 7.77 18.99
N ARG A 181 -7.14 7.75 17.72
CA ARG A 181 -6.60 6.57 17.03
C ARG A 181 -5.23 6.87 16.41
N LEU A 182 -4.24 6.00 16.69
CA LEU A 182 -2.88 6.11 16.15
C LEU A 182 -2.75 5.59 14.70
N SER A 183 -3.74 4.87 14.17
CA SER A 183 -3.70 4.32 12.81
C SER A 183 -3.59 5.41 11.73
N GLY A 184 -4.27 6.55 11.90
CA GLY A 184 -4.17 7.70 10.99
C GLY A 184 -2.78 8.36 10.97
N VAL A 185 -2.02 8.23 12.06
CA VAL A 185 -0.65 8.74 12.18
C VAL A 185 0.33 7.87 11.38
N SER A 186 0.11 6.55 11.33
CA SER A 186 0.92 5.62 10.52
C SER A 186 0.88 5.96 9.03
N TYR A 187 -0.32 6.19 8.49
CA TYR A 187 -0.52 6.55 7.06
C TYR A 187 0.16 7.86 6.67
N LEU A 188 0.17 8.86 7.57
CA LEU A 188 0.86 10.13 7.34
C LEU A 188 2.39 9.97 7.34
N TYR A 189 2.93 9.12 8.22
CA TYR A 189 4.37 8.86 8.26
C TYR A 189 4.84 7.96 7.12
N GLU A 190 4.05 6.99 6.69
CA GLU A 190 4.33 6.14 5.53
C GLU A 190 4.35 6.96 4.22
N GLY A 191 3.41 7.89 4.05
CA GLY A 191 3.41 8.85 2.93
C GLY A 191 4.54 9.88 2.95
N LEU A 192 4.89 10.42 4.14
CA LEU A 192 6.04 11.33 4.29
C LEU A 192 7.38 10.62 4.16
N ALA A 193 7.49 9.37 4.61
CA ALA A 193 8.68 8.54 4.46
C ALA A 193 8.94 8.27 2.98
N SER A 194 7.93 7.81 2.26
CA SER A 194 7.97 7.64 0.80
C SER A 194 8.40 8.94 0.10
N SER A 195 7.83 10.08 0.47
CA SER A 195 8.08 11.36 -0.23
C SER A 195 9.42 12.04 0.10
N ILE A 196 9.88 11.97 1.35
CA ILE A 196 11.13 12.64 1.80
C ILE A 196 12.36 11.76 1.54
N LEU A 197 12.26 10.43 1.66
CA LEU A 197 13.34 9.52 1.22
C LEU A 197 13.51 9.56 -0.30
N ALA A 198 12.43 9.80 -1.06
CA ALA A 198 12.49 9.86 -2.52
C ALA A 198 13.09 11.15 -3.10
N SER A 199 13.33 12.22 -2.32
CA SER A 199 13.83 13.49 -2.88
C SER A 199 15.00 14.09 -2.10
N PRO A 200 16.26 13.81 -2.51
CA PRO A 200 17.47 14.49 -2.02
C PRO A 200 17.37 16.03 -2.02
N LYS A 201 16.53 16.58 -2.91
CA LYS A 201 16.21 18.00 -3.04
C LYS A 201 15.62 18.61 -1.76
N ALA A 202 14.75 17.90 -1.04
CA ALA A 202 14.13 18.39 0.19
C ALA A 202 15.19 18.58 1.30
N TYR A 203 16.16 17.66 1.40
CA TYR A 203 17.27 17.80 2.33
C TYR A 203 18.15 19.02 2.01
N MET A 204 18.46 19.23 0.73
CA MET A 204 19.25 20.38 0.30
C MET A 204 18.56 21.70 0.62
N ILE A 205 17.24 21.81 0.38
CA ILE A 205 16.45 23.00 0.75
C ILE A 205 16.52 23.24 2.26
N LEU A 206 16.28 22.23 3.09
CA LEU A 206 16.28 22.38 4.55
C LEU A 206 17.64 22.86 5.05
N VAL A 207 18.73 22.21 4.62
CA VAL A 207 20.09 22.50 5.08
C VAL A 207 20.57 23.86 4.62
N LEU A 208 20.43 24.17 3.32
CA LEU A 208 20.89 25.44 2.77
C LEU A 208 20.08 26.61 3.33
N THR A 209 18.77 26.44 3.51
CA THR A 209 17.96 27.46 4.17
C THR A 209 18.38 27.65 5.62
N ALA A 210 18.60 26.57 6.38
CA ALA A 210 19.03 26.68 7.76
C ALA A 210 20.42 27.35 7.87
N LEU A 211 21.36 27.02 6.98
CA LEU A 211 22.69 27.65 6.89
C LEU A 211 22.57 29.13 6.60
N TYR A 212 21.77 29.48 5.59
CA TYR A 212 21.51 30.86 5.23
C TYR A 212 20.84 31.62 6.39
N ALA A 213 19.85 31.01 7.05
CA ALA A 213 19.18 31.59 8.22
C ALA A 213 20.14 31.82 9.40
N SER A 214 21.07 30.89 9.66
CA SER A 214 22.11 31.05 10.70
C SER A 214 23.03 32.22 10.35
N HIS A 215 23.49 32.29 9.09
CA HIS A 215 24.37 33.37 8.65
C HIS A 215 23.68 34.75 8.70
N MET A 216 22.43 34.85 8.24
CA MET A 216 21.65 36.10 8.32
C MET A 216 21.36 36.50 9.76
N ASN A 217 21.17 35.53 10.66
CA ASN A 217 21.01 35.82 12.08
C ASN A 217 22.28 36.43 12.70
N VAL A 218 23.46 35.90 12.38
CA VAL A 218 24.74 36.41 12.90
C VAL A 218 25.10 37.76 12.26
N LYS A 219 24.98 37.91 10.94
CA LYS A 219 25.41 39.10 10.20
C LYS A 219 24.48 40.31 10.36
N TYR A 220 23.16 40.09 10.33
CA TYR A 220 22.16 41.16 10.31
C TYR A 220 21.29 41.20 11.58
N GLY A 221 21.51 40.31 12.54
CA GLY A 221 20.72 40.24 13.77
C GLY A 221 19.27 39.81 13.54
N TRP A 222 18.94 39.25 12.36
CA TRP A 222 17.56 38.84 12.03
C TRP A 222 17.13 37.67 12.91
N ASP A 223 16.10 37.84 13.74
CA ASP A 223 15.69 36.81 14.71
C ASP A 223 14.48 36.01 14.24
N PHE A 224 14.68 34.71 14.00
CA PHE A 224 13.67 33.79 13.48
C PHE A 224 13.06 32.84 14.51
N SER A 225 13.31 33.01 15.81
CA SER A 225 12.93 32.05 16.87
C SER A 225 13.52 30.63 16.74
N GLY A 226 14.32 30.39 15.72
CA GLY A 226 15.00 29.14 15.41
C GLY A 226 15.34 29.09 13.93
N ILE A 227 16.54 28.59 13.58
CA ILE A 227 16.98 28.46 12.18
C ILE A 227 16.12 27.48 11.37
N LEU A 228 15.36 26.62 12.04
CA LEU A 228 14.44 25.67 11.42
C LEU A 228 13.14 26.30 10.93
N ILE A 229 12.67 27.40 11.51
CA ILE A 229 11.38 27.99 11.13
C ILE A 229 11.40 28.45 9.66
N PRO A 230 12.40 29.23 9.20
CA PRO A 230 12.56 29.54 7.78
C PRO A 230 12.80 28.30 6.92
N ALA A 231 13.56 27.32 7.41
CA ALA A 231 13.89 26.10 6.66
C ALA A 231 12.67 25.19 6.41
N LEU A 232 11.79 25.09 7.40
CA LEU A 232 10.52 24.37 7.30
C LEU A 232 9.55 25.08 6.35
N ILE A 233 9.49 26.41 6.40
CA ILE A 233 8.70 27.21 5.45
C ILE A 233 9.27 27.10 4.03
N ALA A 234 10.60 26.96 3.88
CA ALA A 234 11.23 26.82 2.57
C ALA A 234 10.73 25.58 1.80
N LEU A 235 10.45 24.49 2.52
CA LEU A 235 9.85 23.28 1.94
C LEU A 235 8.42 23.50 1.46
N GLN A 236 7.72 24.52 1.96
CA GLN A 236 6.32 24.80 1.63
C GLN A 236 6.14 25.74 0.45
N TRP A 237 7.21 26.18 -0.21
CA TRP A 237 7.05 26.98 -1.43
C TRP A 237 6.36 26.22 -2.57
N TYR A 238 6.28 24.89 -2.48
CA TYR A 238 5.46 24.05 -3.36
C TYR A 238 3.97 24.06 -3.01
N GLN A 239 3.60 24.54 -1.82
CA GLN A 239 2.22 24.68 -1.34
C GLN A 239 2.03 26.08 -0.73
N PRO A 240 1.94 27.14 -1.56
CA PRO A 240 1.87 28.52 -1.06
C PRO A 240 0.65 28.76 -0.15
N ALA A 241 -0.45 28.03 -0.40
CA ALA A 241 -1.62 28.04 0.47
C ALA A 241 -1.27 27.67 1.92
N LYS A 242 -0.39 26.68 2.14
CA LYS A 242 0.05 26.26 3.47
C LYS A 242 0.92 27.30 4.17
N ILE A 243 1.72 28.05 3.44
CA ILE A 243 2.48 29.18 4.00
C ILE A 243 1.50 30.24 4.51
N LEU A 244 0.50 30.59 3.68
CA LEU A 244 -0.50 31.60 4.03
C LEU A 244 -1.33 31.17 5.25
N THR A 245 -1.87 29.95 5.26
CA THR A 245 -2.66 29.44 6.39
C THR A 245 -1.82 29.38 7.68
N SER A 246 -0.52 29.08 7.61
CA SER A 246 0.38 29.12 8.78
C SER A 246 0.53 30.51 9.37
N PHE A 247 0.69 31.55 8.55
CA PHE A 247 0.79 32.93 9.04
C PHE A 247 -0.54 33.47 9.53
N VAL A 248 -1.64 33.13 8.86
CA VAL A 248 -3.00 33.47 9.32
C VAL A 248 -3.26 32.82 10.68
N GLU A 249 -2.99 31.52 10.83
CA GLU A 249 -3.14 30.81 12.10
C GLU A 249 -2.25 31.43 13.19
N ALA A 250 -0.99 31.74 12.89
CA ALA A 250 -0.09 32.40 13.83
C ALA A 250 -0.62 33.77 14.26
N GLY A 251 -1.20 34.53 13.33
CA GLY A 251 -1.83 35.82 13.60
C GLY A 251 -3.05 35.69 14.51
N ILE A 252 -3.92 34.71 14.24
CA ILE A 252 -5.09 34.42 15.09
C ILE A 252 -4.65 34.05 16.51
N ILE A 253 -3.71 33.12 16.66
CA ILE A 253 -3.17 32.71 17.97
C ILE A 253 -2.57 33.91 18.69
N TYR A 254 -1.80 34.74 17.99
CA TYR A 254 -1.18 35.95 18.54
C TYR A 254 -2.21 36.94 19.08
N LEU A 255 -3.25 37.24 18.30
CA LEU A 255 -4.33 38.15 18.69
C LEU A 255 -5.13 37.63 19.88
N ILE A 256 -5.50 36.35 19.87
CA ILE A 256 -6.20 35.70 20.99
C ILE A 256 -5.32 35.75 22.24
N ALA A 257 -4.03 35.44 22.12
CA ALA A 257 -3.12 35.47 23.27
C ALA A 257 -3.00 36.87 23.89
N ILE A 258 -2.93 37.94 23.07
CA ILE A 258 -2.94 39.33 23.58
C ILE A 258 -4.26 39.62 24.30
N ALA A 259 -5.39 39.23 23.71
CA ALA A 259 -6.70 39.45 24.30
C ALA A 259 -6.83 38.74 25.66
N VAL A 260 -6.39 37.47 25.73
CA VAL A 260 -6.40 36.66 26.96
C VAL A 260 -5.48 37.26 28.03
N LEU A 261 -4.27 37.68 27.67
CA LEU A 261 -3.32 38.27 28.61
C LEU A 261 -3.74 39.65 29.13
N ARG A 262 -4.69 40.33 28.47
CA ARG A 262 -5.30 41.58 28.96
C ARG A 262 -6.41 41.35 29.98
N LEU A 263 -6.84 40.11 30.23
CA LEU A 263 -7.88 39.83 31.22
C LEU A 263 -7.36 40.08 32.65
N PRO A 264 -8.21 40.56 33.56
CA PRO A 264 -7.81 40.93 34.93
C PRO A 264 -7.26 39.74 35.74
N VAL A 265 -7.61 38.50 35.37
CA VAL A 265 -7.12 37.26 35.98
C VAL A 265 -5.59 37.13 35.83
N PHE A 266 -5.01 37.65 34.74
CA PHE A 266 -3.57 37.56 34.47
C PHE A 266 -2.77 38.76 34.97
N ALA A 267 -3.43 39.79 35.53
CA ALA A 267 -2.77 40.99 36.01
C ALA A 267 -1.76 40.72 37.15
N ASN A 268 -2.01 39.70 37.97
CA ASN A 268 -1.17 39.33 39.12
C ASN A 268 -0.34 38.06 38.92
N ILE A 269 -0.29 37.51 37.69
CA ILE A 269 0.40 36.24 37.39
C ILE A 269 1.61 36.50 36.50
N THR A 270 2.80 36.04 36.93
CA THR A 270 4.01 36.08 36.09
C THR A 270 3.93 35.04 34.97
N MET A 271 3.71 35.52 33.74
CA MET A 271 3.61 34.70 32.52
C MET A 271 4.94 34.65 31.76
N GLU A 272 5.91 33.92 32.31
CA GLU A 272 7.23 33.71 31.73
C GLU A 272 7.57 32.21 31.57
N GLY A 273 8.53 31.90 30.70
CA GLY A 273 9.04 30.54 30.51
C GLY A 273 7.97 29.52 30.10
N ALA A 274 7.92 28.39 30.82
CA ALA A 274 7.00 27.28 30.53
C ALA A 274 5.51 27.68 30.60
N ARG A 275 5.13 28.60 31.50
CA ARG A 275 3.73 29.03 31.64
C ARG A 275 3.22 29.73 30.37
N LYS A 276 4.08 30.56 29.78
CA LYS A 276 3.79 31.24 28.51
C LYS A 276 3.69 30.25 27.35
N ILE A 277 4.59 29.28 27.27
CA ILE A 277 4.54 28.23 26.25
C ILE A 277 3.22 27.46 26.34
N LEU A 278 2.83 27.02 27.54
CA LEU A 278 1.56 26.32 27.74
C LEU A 278 0.35 27.14 27.30
N LEU A 279 0.32 28.44 27.61
CA LEU A 279 -0.79 29.32 27.22
C LEU A 279 -0.98 29.34 25.70
N PHE A 280 0.09 29.61 24.95
CA PHE A 280 0.02 29.69 23.48
C PHE A 280 -0.31 28.34 22.83
N PHE A 281 0.22 27.25 23.38
CA PHE A 281 -0.10 25.90 22.91
C PHE A 281 -1.56 25.52 23.17
N ASN A 282 -2.11 25.86 24.33
CA ASN A 282 -3.52 25.64 24.63
C ASN A 282 -4.43 26.48 23.73
N ILE A 283 -4.08 27.75 23.48
CA ILE A 283 -4.83 28.60 22.54
C ILE A 283 -4.83 27.98 21.14
N SER A 284 -3.66 27.55 20.63
CA SER A 284 -3.58 26.89 19.33
C SER A 284 -4.39 25.60 19.27
N PHE A 285 -4.30 24.77 20.31
CA PHE A 285 -5.01 23.50 20.37
C PHE A 285 -6.54 23.71 20.39
N ILE A 286 -7.03 24.62 21.22
CA ILE A 286 -8.45 24.98 21.29
C ILE A 286 -8.92 25.55 19.97
N TYR A 287 -8.16 26.47 19.35
CA TYR A 287 -8.48 27.01 18.04
C TYR A 287 -8.64 25.90 16.99
N LYS A 288 -7.68 24.96 16.91
CA LYS A 288 -7.75 23.83 15.97
C LYS A 288 -8.91 22.88 16.27
N LEU A 289 -9.23 22.67 17.54
CA LEU A 289 -10.35 21.84 17.97
C LEU A 289 -11.68 22.45 17.54
N ILE A 290 -11.87 23.76 17.77
CA ILE A 290 -13.05 24.51 17.33
C ILE A 290 -13.14 24.50 15.81
N LEU A 291 -12.05 24.81 15.11
CA LEU A 291 -12.03 24.81 13.64
C LEU A 291 -12.36 23.43 13.09
N GLY A 292 -11.82 22.36 13.66
CA GLY A 292 -12.08 21.00 13.21
C GLY A 292 -13.54 20.59 13.38
N HIS A 293 -14.16 20.92 14.52
CA HIS A 293 -15.60 20.70 14.71
C HIS A 293 -16.45 21.59 13.81
N ALA A 294 -16.06 22.85 13.59
CA ALA A 294 -16.77 23.78 12.71
C ALA A 294 -16.78 23.30 11.24
N VAL A 295 -15.68 22.72 10.76
CA VAL A 295 -15.58 22.15 9.41
C VAL A 295 -16.51 20.94 9.25
N VAL A 296 -16.53 20.06 10.24
CA VAL A 296 -17.43 18.89 10.26
C VAL A 296 -18.90 19.31 10.31
N LEU A 297 -19.22 20.31 11.14
CA LEU A 297 -20.58 20.86 11.26
C LEU A 297 -21.05 21.62 10.01
N ALA A 298 -20.13 22.21 9.26
CA ALA A 298 -20.42 22.93 8.03
C ALA A 298 -20.50 22.02 6.79
N GLU A 299 -20.38 20.69 6.96
CA GLU A 299 -20.41 19.68 5.89
C GLU A 299 -19.47 20.01 4.72
N MET A 300 -18.34 20.68 4.99
CA MET A 300 -17.39 21.01 3.95
C MET A 300 -16.65 19.75 3.49
N GLU A 301 -16.73 19.42 2.20
CA GLU A 301 -15.98 18.31 1.55
C GLU A 301 -14.47 18.62 1.42
N VAL A 302 -13.88 19.32 2.38
CA VAL A 302 -12.46 19.65 2.43
C VAL A 302 -11.83 18.92 3.60
N LYS A 303 -10.68 18.29 3.36
CA LYS A 303 -9.92 17.61 4.40
C LYS A 303 -9.56 18.59 5.53
N THR A 304 -10.03 18.32 6.74
CA THR A 304 -9.86 19.22 7.91
C THR A 304 -8.39 19.59 8.18
N THR A 305 -7.44 18.68 7.90
CA THR A 305 -6.00 18.94 8.05
C THR A 305 -5.44 19.96 7.05
N ASP A 306 -6.14 20.21 5.94
CA ASP A 306 -5.68 21.14 4.91
C ASP A 306 -5.86 22.59 5.33
N LEU A 307 -6.82 22.84 6.22
CA LEU A 307 -7.09 24.14 6.84
C LEU A 307 -6.13 24.46 7.99
N TYR A 308 -5.44 23.47 8.55
CA TYR A 308 -4.40 23.71 9.54
C TYR A 308 -3.11 24.23 8.88
N GLY A 309 -2.45 25.16 9.57
CA GLY A 309 -1.13 25.65 9.21
C GLY A 309 -0.10 24.52 9.11
N PHE A 310 0.90 24.74 8.28
CA PHE A 310 2.00 23.81 8.08
C PHE A 310 2.83 23.65 9.34
N GLY A 311 3.13 22.40 9.67
CA GLY A 311 3.86 22.04 10.87
C GLY A 311 2.96 22.22 12.09
N TYR A 312 2.85 21.15 12.88
CA TYR A 312 1.98 21.06 14.05
C TYR A 312 2.22 22.17 15.12
N LEU A 313 3.31 22.91 14.98
CA LEU A 313 3.94 23.78 15.98
C LEU A 313 4.35 25.14 15.44
N LEU A 314 4.49 25.27 14.12
CA LEU A 314 5.14 26.42 13.49
C LEU A 314 4.37 27.70 13.79
N ALA A 315 3.05 27.67 13.59
CA ALA A 315 2.17 28.81 13.85
C ALA A 315 2.26 29.27 15.32
N THR A 316 2.25 28.34 16.26
CA THR A 316 2.34 28.62 17.70
C THR A 316 3.70 29.22 18.08
N LEU A 317 4.80 28.71 17.55
CA LEU A 317 6.14 29.24 17.81
C LEU A 317 6.34 30.64 17.21
N ILE A 318 5.81 30.88 16.01
CA ILE A 318 5.80 32.21 15.38
C ILE A 318 4.99 33.18 16.25
N ALA A 319 3.81 32.77 16.73
CA ALA A 319 2.94 33.59 17.57
C ALA A 319 3.62 33.96 18.92
N ILE A 320 4.24 32.98 19.60
CA ILE A 320 4.99 33.21 20.85
C ILE A 320 6.07 34.27 20.61
N LYS A 321 6.85 34.12 19.53
CA LYS A 321 7.96 35.04 19.25
C LYS A 321 7.50 36.43 18.85
N ALA A 322 6.44 36.50 18.04
CA ALA A 322 5.84 37.77 17.66
C ALA A 322 5.37 38.55 18.89
N HIS A 323 4.85 37.86 19.90
CA HIS A 323 4.54 38.45 21.21
C HIS A 323 5.78 38.86 21.99
N ASP A 324 6.85 38.05 22.04
CA ASP A 324 8.06 38.41 22.79
C ASP A 324 8.68 39.73 22.28
N LYS A 325 8.62 39.96 20.97
CA LYS A 325 9.33 41.07 20.34
C LYS A 325 8.44 42.18 19.79
N ASN A 326 7.11 42.04 19.84
CA ASN A 326 6.12 42.97 19.27
C ASN A 326 6.37 43.33 17.79
N ILE A 327 6.89 42.40 17.00
CA ILE A 327 7.32 42.64 15.60
C ILE A 327 6.81 41.57 14.64
N PHE A 328 5.51 41.24 14.71
CA PHE A 328 4.89 40.20 13.88
C PHE A 328 5.19 40.38 12.38
N GLY A 329 4.93 41.57 11.83
CA GLY A 329 5.14 41.85 10.40
C GLY A 329 6.60 41.78 9.97
N ARG A 330 7.54 42.22 10.82
CA ARG A 330 8.98 42.14 10.54
C ARG A 330 9.44 40.68 10.53
N LEU A 331 9.00 39.89 11.53
CA LEU A 331 9.31 38.47 11.65
C LEU A 331 8.78 37.68 10.45
N MET A 332 7.54 37.93 10.04
CA MET A 332 6.92 37.31 8.87
C MET A 332 7.74 37.62 7.60
N ARG A 333 8.03 38.90 7.35
CA ARG A 333 8.78 39.34 6.17
C ARG A 333 10.17 38.70 6.12
N THR A 334 10.94 38.78 7.19
CA THR A 334 12.31 38.23 7.20
C THR A 334 12.27 36.71 7.04
N THR A 335 11.32 36.02 7.69
CA THR A 335 11.18 34.55 7.60
C THR A 335 10.84 34.12 6.18
N LEU A 336 9.89 34.82 5.53
CA LEU A 336 9.52 34.57 4.13
C LEU A 336 10.71 34.79 3.20
N GLN A 337 11.42 35.91 3.33
CA GLN A 337 12.59 36.22 2.49
C GLN A 337 13.69 35.16 2.61
N VAL A 338 14.06 34.80 3.84
CA VAL A 338 15.08 33.76 4.08
C VAL A 338 14.62 32.41 3.56
N SER A 339 13.35 32.05 3.74
CA SER A 339 12.79 30.80 3.23
C SER A 339 12.76 30.75 1.71
N PHE A 340 12.44 31.86 1.04
CA PHE A 340 12.39 31.96 -0.42
C PHE A 340 13.78 31.81 -1.03
N VAL A 341 14.75 32.56 -0.51
CA VAL A 341 16.16 32.46 -0.94
C VAL A 341 16.68 31.05 -0.71
N GLY A 342 16.36 30.45 0.43
CA GLY A 342 16.74 29.07 0.76
C GLY A 342 16.09 28.02 -0.16
N ALA A 343 14.82 28.20 -0.54
CA ALA A 343 14.13 27.34 -1.50
C ALA A 343 14.74 27.44 -2.90
N VAL A 344 15.02 28.66 -3.37
CA VAL A 344 15.68 28.91 -4.66
C VAL A 344 17.09 28.32 -4.68
N ALA A 345 17.90 28.60 -3.67
CA ALA A 345 19.27 28.08 -3.57
C ALA A 345 19.28 26.56 -3.43
N GLY A 346 18.38 25.98 -2.62
CA GLY A 346 18.23 24.54 -2.46
C GLY A 346 17.85 23.84 -3.75
N ASN A 347 16.94 24.44 -4.53
CA ASN A 347 16.57 23.94 -5.86
C ASN A 347 17.73 24.03 -6.85
N LEU A 348 18.45 25.15 -6.87
CA LEU A 348 19.58 25.35 -7.78
C LEU A 348 20.72 24.37 -7.47
N VAL A 349 21.10 24.22 -6.19
CA VAL A 349 22.13 23.27 -5.78
C VAL A 349 21.66 21.84 -6.01
N GLY A 350 20.40 21.52 -5.73
CA GLY A 350 19.82 20.21 -6.05
C GLY A 350 19.89 19.89 -7.54
N LEU A 351 19.56 20.85 -8.41
CA LEU A 351 19.67 20.74 -9.86
C LEU A 351 21.13 20.57 -10.30
N ILE A 352 22.05 21.40 -9.79
CA ILE A 352 23.48 21.33 -10.08
C ILE A 352 24.05 19.97 -9.67
N LEU A 353 23.75 19.50 -8.45
CA LEU A 353 24.19 18.17 -8.00
C LEU A 353 23.59 17.06 -8.86
N SER A 354 22.32 17.15 -9.23
CA SER A 354 21.70 16.17 -10.14
C SER A 354 22.33 16.18 -11.54
N SER A 355 22.91 17.31 -11.97
CA SER A 355 23.62 17.43 -13.25
C SER A 355 25.11 17.05 -13.19
N LEU A 356 25.74 17.19 -12.02
CA LEU A 356 27.17 16.92 -11.79
C LEU A 356 27.45 15.49 -11.36
N VAL A 357 26.46 14.81 -10.77
CA VAL A 357 26.53 13.36 -10.61
C VAL A 357 26.27 12.79 -12.00
N PRO A 358 27.27 12.23 -12.71
CA PRO A 358 26.98 11.46 -13.90
C PRO A 358 25.98 10.39 -13.48
N VAL A 359 24.91 10.19 -14.26
CA VAL A 359 23.98 9.07 -14.12
C VAL A 359 24.71 7.77 -14.55
N GLN A 360 25.84 7.52 -13.92
CA GLN A 360 26.68 6.34 -14.00
C GLN A 360 26.77 5.79 -12.58
N SER A 361 25.60 5.43 -12.02
CA SER A 361 25.36 4.38 -11.02
C SER A 361 23.92 4.44 -10.49
N ALA A 362 22.96 4.39 -11.42
CA ALA A 362 21.68 3.68 -11.24
C ALA A 362 21.28 2.92 -12.53
N VAL A 363 22.21 2.84 -13.49
CA VAL A 363 22.10 2.11 -14.78
C VAL A 363 23.19 1.04 -14.91
N ALA A 364 24.17 0.99 -13.99
CA ALA A 364 25.09 -0.14 -13.84
C ALA A 364 24.65 -0.96 -12.60
N SER A 365 23.46 -1.56 -12.63
CA SER A 365 23.30 -2.96 -13.04
C SER A 365 21.97 -3.22 -13.76
N VAL A 366 21.72 -2.54 -14.88
CA VAL A 366 20.69 -2.98 -15.85
C VAL A 366 21.32 -3.03 -17.24
N SER A 367 22.39 -3.77 -17.35
CA SER A 367 22.89 -4.32 -18.61
C SER A 367 23.19 -5.76 -18.26
N ASP A 368 22.36 -6.66 -18.80
CA ASP A 368 22.20 -8.10 -18.48
C ASP A 368 21.20 -8.49 -17.38
N ALA A 369 20.25 -7.62 -17.01
CA ALA A 369 18.99 -8.13 -16.44
C ALA A 369 18.15 -8.70 -17.60
N PRO A 370 17.68 -9.96 -17.54
CA PRO A 370 16.98 -10.59 -18.65
C PRO A 370 15.75 -9.77 -19.03
N VAL A 371 15.53 -9.60 -20.34
CA VAL A 371 14.35 -8.97 -20.97
C VAL A 371 13.03 -9.37 -20.26
N SER A 372 12.99 -10.59 -19.74
CA SER A 372 11.94 -11.19 -18.91
C SER A 372 11.45 -10.34 -17.72
N GLY A 373 12.31 -9.54 -17.07
CA GLY A 373 11.92 -8.77 -15.87
C GLY A 373 10.94 -7.63 -16.16
N SER A 374 11.07 -7.03 -17.34
CA SER A 374 10.28 -5.87 -17.76
C SER A 374 8.87 -6.24 -18.22
N ASP A 375 8.75 -7.36 -18.93
CA ASP A 375 7.46 -7.92 -19.34
C ASP A 375 6.68 -8.41 -18.13
N ALA A 376 7.36 -8.99 -17.14
CA ALA A 376 6.73 -9.40 -15.89
C ALA A 376 6.15 -8.20 -15.12
N GLN A 377 6.83 -7.05 -15.09
CA GLN A 377 6.31 -5.84 -14.47
C GLN A 377 5.08 -5.30 -15.21
N GLN A 378 5.14 -5.20 -16.55
CA GLN A 378 4.02 -4.76 -17.37
C GLN A 378 2.78 -5.65 -17.17
N ARG A 379 2.97 -6.98 -17.16
CA ARG A 379 1.88 -7.94 -16.93
C ARG A 379 1.26 -7.80 -15.53
N ARG A 380 2.07 -7.55 -14.49
CA ARG A 380 1.55 -7.28 -13.14
C ARG A 380 0.72 -6.00 -13.09
N MET A 381 1.20 -4.91 -13.71
CA MET A 381 0.45 -3.65 -13.77
C MET A 381 -0.88 -3.84 -14.52
N ALA A 382 -0.86 -4.59 -15.62
CA ALA A 382 -2.08 -4.94 -16.35
C ALA A 382 -3.03 -5.80 -15.52
N ALA A 383 -2.52 -6.82 -14.83
CA ALA A 383 -3.34 -7.68 -13.96
C ALA A 383 -4.03 -6.87 -12.86
N ALA A 384 -3.31 -5.94 -12.23
CA ALA A 384 -3.88 -5.03 -11.23
C ALA A 384 -4.96 -4.10 -11.82
N ALA A 385 -4.77 -3.60 -13.04
CA ALA A 385 -5.76 -2.77 -13.74
C ALA A 385 -7.03 -3.56 -14.11
N ILE A 386 -6.87 -4.79 -14.60
CA ILE A 386 -7.98 -5.70 -14.94
C ILE A 386 -8.75 -6.08 -13.66
N GLY A 387 -8.03 -6.41 -12.59
CA GLY A 387 -8.62 -6.70 -11.29
C GLY A 387 -9.43 -5.55 -10.73
N ASP A 388 -8.92 -4.31 -10.84
CA ASP A 388 -9.68 -3.11 -10.48
C ASP A 388 -10.92 -2.93 -11.35
N ALA A 389 -10.85 -3.20 -12.66
CA ALA A 389 -12.01 -3.14 -13.54
C ALA A 389 -13.14 -4.09 -13.07
N TYR A 390 -12.82 -5.31 -12.61
CA TYR A 390 -13.80 -6.21 -12.00
C TYR A 390 -14.38 -5.66 -10.69
N LEU A 391 -13.54 -5.07 -9.83
CA LEU A 391 -14.03 -4.43 -8.60
C LEU A 391 -15.00 -3.28 -8.91
N GLN A 392 -14.67 -2.44 -9.89
CA GLN A 392 -15.53 -1.36 -10.34
C GLN A 392 -16.84 -1.91 -10.90
N ARG A 393 -16.79 -2.97 -11.73
CA ARG A 393 -17.99 -3.67 -12.23
C ARG A 393 -18.89 -4.13 -11.08
N TRP A 394 -18.32 -4.76 -10.05
CA TRP A 394 -19.07 -5.23 -8.88
C TRP A 394 -19.63 -4.09 -8.02
N ARG A 395 -19.03 -2.90 -8.09
CA ARG A 395 -19.50 -1.67 -7.40
C ARG A 395 -20.51 -0.85 -8.22
N GLY A 396 -20.80 -1.23 -9.46
CA GLY A 396 -21.76 -0.52 -10.32
C GLY A 396 -21.15 0.31 -11.46
N GLY A 397 -19.83 0.22 -11.66
CA GLY A 397 -19.06 0.87 -12.71
C GLY A 397 -18.00 1.83 -12.15
N ALA A 398 -17.05 2.22 -13.01
CA ALA A 398 -15.98 3.14 -12.71
C ALA A 398 -16.48 4.58 -12.63
N GLU A 399 -15.94 5.31 -11.65
CA GLU A 399 -16.16 6.73 -11.49
C GLU A 399 -15.50 7.52 -12.64
N PRO A 400 -16.16 8.58 -13.14
CA PRO A 400 -15.60 9.43 -14.18
C PRO A 400 -14.34 10.15 -13.68
N ILE A 401 -13.46 10.50 -14.60
CA ILE A 401 -12.27 11.30 -14.25
C ILE A 401 -12.66 12.77 -14.10
N SER A 402 -11.94 13.51 -13.27
CA SER A 402 -12.13 14.96 -13.17
C SER A 402 -11.78 15.65 -14.50
N ALA A 403 -12.34 16.84 -14.76
CA ALA A 403 -12.03 17.60 -15.97
C ALA A 403 -10.53 17.95 -16.06
N GLU A 404 -9.91 18.32 -14.93
CA GLU A 404 -8.47 18.61 -14.84
C GLU A 404 -7.62 17.36 -15.11
N SER A 405 -8.01 16.21 -14.56
CA SER A 405 -7.35 14.92 -14.85
C SER A 405 -7.52 14.52 -16.31
N ALA A 406 -8.68 14.81 -16.92
CA ALA A 406 -8.91 14.56 -18.35
C ALA A 406 -8.00 15.44 -19.22
N GLU A 407 -7.94 16.74 -18.96
CA GLU A 407 -7.05 17.68 -19.67
C GLU A 407 -5.57 17.28 -19.52
N THR A 408 -5.16 16.87 -18.32
CA THR A 408 -3.80 16.37 -18.10
C THR A 408 -3.51 15.14 -18.94
N LEU A 409 -4.43 14.16 -18.98
CA LEU A 409 -4.22 12.96 -19.78
C LEU A 409 -4.13 13.31 -21.28
N ILE A 410 -4.99 14.20 -21.75
CA ILE A 410 -4.98 14.69 -23.14
C ILE A 410 -3.62 15.29 -23.48
N ASP A 411 -3.10 16.18 -22.63
CA ASP A 411 -1.79 16.80 -22.83
C ASP A 411 -0.66 15.77 -22.76
N LEU A 412 -0.72 14.84 -21.81
CA LEU A 412 0.27 13.77 -21.67
C LEU A 412 0.37 12.90 -22.92
N VAL A 413 -0.77 12.46 -23.45
CA VAL A 413 -0.84 11.65 -24.67
C VAL A 413 -0.24 12.43 -25.84
N ARG A 414 -0.59 13.72 -26.00
CA ARG A 414 -0.02 14.57 -27.06
C ARG A 414 1.49 14.74 -26.95
N LEU A 415 2.01 14.92 -25.74
CA LEU A 415 3.45 15.07 -25.50
C LEU A 415 4.22 13.79 -25.84
N LEU A 416 3.69 12.63 -25.47
CA LEU A 416 4.30 11.33 -25.77
C LEU A 416 4.28 11.00 -27.27
N GLU A 417 3.18 11.29 -27.95
CA GLU A 417 3.08 11.15 -29.41
C GLU A 417 3.99 12.15 -30.15
N ALA A 418 4.28 13.32 -29.57
CA ALA A 418 5.25 14.28 -30.08
C ALA A 418 6.73 13.87 -29.86
N GLY A 419 6.99 12.75 -29.18
CA GLY A 419 8.34 12.21 -28.98
C GLY A 419 9.14 12.89 -27.85
N LEU A 420 8.49 13.59 -26.93
CA LEU A 420 9.16 14.23 -25.80
C LEU A 420 9.49 13.21 -24.68
N PRO A 421 10.66 13.35 -24.01
CA PRO A 421 11.12 12.38 -23.03
C PRO A 421 10.25 12.34 -21.76
N PRO A 422 10.01 11.15 -21.18
CA PRO A 422 9.13 10.96 -20.02
C PRO A 422 9.56 11.70 -18.75
N LEU A 423 10.79 12.18 -18.67
CA LEU A 423 11.29 13.00 -17.55
C LEU A 423 10.60 14.37 -17.48
N GLU A 424 10.24 14.97 -18.63
CA GLU A 424 9.45 16.21 -18.67
C GLU A 424 7.97 15.96 -18.38
N ALA A 425 7.46 14.79 -18.79
CA ALA A 425 6.12 14.32 -18.45
C ALA A 425 5.99 14.08 -16.92
N ASN A 426 6.94 13.37 -16.32
CA ASN A 426 7.00 13.13 -14.87
C ASN A 426 7.13 14.41 -14.04
N ALA A 427 7.83 15.43 -14.55
CA ALA A 427 7.93 16.74 -13.90
C ALA A 427 6.60 17.51 -13.85
N ARG A 428 5.64 17.20 -14.73
CA ARG A 428 4.26 17.76 -14.70
C ARG A 428 3.25 16.89 -13.95
N VAL A 429 3.54 15.60 -13.74
CA VAL A 429 2.59 14.59 -13.21
C VAL A 429 2.43 14.62 -11.68
N GLY A 430 3.01 15.61 -10.99
CA GLY A 430 2.82 15.80 -9.55
C GLY A 430 1.48 16.43 -9.11
N ALA A 431 0.56 16.77 -10.02
CA ALA A 431 -0.56 17.68 -9.69
C ALA A 431 -2.00 17.23 -10.03
N SER A 432 -2.25 16.19 -10.84
CA SER A 432 -3.60 16.01 -11.43
C SER A 432 -4.10 14.56 -11.59
N GLY A 433 -3.68 13.65 -10.70
CA GLY A 433 -4.32 12.33 -10.56
C GLY A 433 -3.83 11.24 -11.52
N TRP A 434 -2.69 11.44 -12.20
CA TRP A 434 -2.02 10.41 -13.00
C TRP A 434 -0.64 10.07 -12.43
N ARG A 435 -0.12 8.89 -12.76
CA ARG A 435 1.25 8.44 -12.49
C ARG A 435 1.83 7.87 -13.77
N VAL A 436 3.04 8.31 -14.11
CA VAL A 436 3.77 7.86 -15.29
C VAL A 436 5.02 7.13 -14.83
N GLU A 437 5.22 5.93 -15.33
CA GLU A 437 6.34 5.07 -14.99
C GLU A 437 7.03 4.59 -16.27
N THR A 438 8.35 4.74 -16.34
CA THR A 438 9.14 4.23 -17.47
C THR A 438 9.55 2.80 -17.16
N LEU A 439 9.10 1.86 -17.98
CA LEU A 439 9.46 0.45 -17.94
C LEU A 439 10.73 0.20 -18.76
N ALA A 440 11.37 -0.96 -18.57
CA ALA A 440 12.57 -1.29 -19.36
C ALA A 440 12.25 -1.37 -20.87
N GLY A 441 13.22 -0.96 -21.68
CA GLY A 441 13.05 -0.84 -23.14
C GLY A 441 12.29 0.42 -23.57
N GLY A 442 12.33 1.50 -22.78
CA GLY A 442 11.75 2.80 -23.16
C GLY A 442 10.22 2.88 -23.14
N ARG A 443 9.54 1.78 -22.77
CA ARG A 443 8.08 1.73 -22.64
C ARG A 443 7.59 2.61 -21.50
N ILE A 444 6.41 3.18 -21.66
CA ILE A 444 5.82 4.10 -20.69
C ILE A 444 4.46 3.56 -20.24
N ALA A 445 4.26 3.53 -18.93
CA ALA A 445 3.07 3.04 -18.27
C ALA A 445 2.40 4.22 -17.55
N ILE A 446 1.15 4.53 -17.92
CA ILE A 446 0.36 5.61 -17.33
C ILE A 446 -0.80 5.00 -16.56
N SER A 447 -0.88 5.30 -15.28
CA SER A 447 -1.90 4.79 -14.36
C SER A 447 -2.59 5.93 -13.62
N ARG A 448 -3.85 5.74 -13.24
CA ARG A 448 -4.53 6.66 -12.32
C ARG A 448 -3.89 6.64 -10.94
N ALA A 449 -3.78 7.81 -10.32
CA ALA A 449 -3.22 8.04 -8.99
C ALA A 449 -4.19 8.77 -8.04
N ASP A 450 -5.41 9.05 -8.52
CA ASP A 450 -6.49 9.69 -7.75
C ASP A 450 -7.18 8.74 -6.75
N GLY A 451 -7.02 7.42 -6.92
CA GLY A 451 -7.64 6.40 -6.07
C GLY A 451 -9.01 5.94 -6.53
N ASP A 452 -9.55 6.54 -7.60
CA ASP A 452 -10.90 6.28 -8.15
C ASP A 452 -10.88 5.22 -9.27
N GLY A 453 -9.77 4.50 -9.40
CA GLY A 453 -9.60 3.34 -10.27
C GLY A 453 -8.14 3.13 -10.68
N ARG A 454 -7.89 2.08 -11.47
CA ARG A 454 -6.57 1.74 -12.02
C ARG A 454 -6.60 1.58 -13.54
N ALA A 455 -7.33 2.44 -14.23
CA ALA A 455 -7.24 2.52 -15.70
C ALA A 455 -5.77 2.72 -16.12
N MET A 456 -5.37 2.01 -17.17
CA MET A 456 -3.96 1.81 -17.51
C MET A 456 -3.73 2.05 -18.99
N LEU A 457 -2.72 2.86 -19.32
CA LEU A 457 -2.26 3.06 -20.68
C LEU A 457 -0.79 2.64 -20.79
N PHE A 458 -0.47 1.87 -21.82
CA PHE A 458 0.90 1.52 -22.17
C PHE A 458 1.26 2.15 -23.51
N TYR A 459 2.36 2.89 -23.53
CA TYR A 459 2.95 3.49 -24.72
C TYR A 459 4.27 2.83 -25.07
N TYR A 460 4.43 2.53 -26.36
CA TYR A 460 5.57 1.84 -26.92
C TYR A 460 6.20 2.72 -28.01
N PRO A 461 7.25 3.49 -27.68
CA PRO A 461 7.82 4.46 -28.63
C PRO A 461 8.43 3.78 -29.86
N ASP A 462 8.95 2.57 -29.70
CA ASP A 462 9.64 1.81 -30.76
C ASP A 462 8.69 1.02 -31.68
N ALA A 463 7.38 1.06 -31.44
CA ALA A 463 6.40 0.30 -32.23
C ALA A 463 6.24 0.89 -33.64
N ALA A 464 6.24 0.03 -34.66
CA ALA A 464 6.25 0.45 -36.07
C ALA A 464 4.90 1.01 -36.55
N ARG A 465 3.78 0.67 -35.89
CA ARG A 465 2.44 1.10 -36.33
C ARG A 465 1.84 2.15 -35.42
N ASP A 466 1.44 3.26 -36.03
CA ASP A 466 0.57 4.28 -35.43
C ASP A 466 -0.85 3.72 -35.26
N LEU A 467 -1.01 2.84 -34.27
CA LEU A 467 -2.24 2.15 -33.94
C LEU A 467 -2.41 2.13 -32.42
N ALA A 468 -3.62 2.40 -31.96
CA ALA A 468 -4.02 2.23 -30.58
C ALA A 468 -4.95 1.02 -30.45
N ILE A 469 -4.66 0.12 -29.50
CA ILE A 469 -5.56 -0.95 -29.10
C ILE A 469 -6.24 -0.54 -27.81
N THR A 470 -7.57 -0.53 -27.79
CA THR A 470 -8.33 -0.08 -26.63
C THR A 470 -9.29 -1.15 -26.17
N VAL A 471 -9.43 -1.29 -24.85
CA VAL A 471 -10.37 -2.21 -24.20
C VAL A 471 -11.28 -1.38 -23.30
N PRO A 472 -12.46 -0.98 -23.79
CA PRO A 472 -13.36 -0.08 -23.04
C PRO A 472 -13.88 -0.67 -21.73
N ASP A 473 -13.99 -2.00 -21.66
CA ASP A 473 -14.36 -2.74 -20.46
C ASP A 473 -13.47 -3.98 -20.37
N ALA A 474 -12.36 -3.86 -19.64
CA ALA A 474 -11.43 -4.97 -19.41
C ALA A 474 -12.08 -6.14 -18.63
N SER A 475 -13.21 -5.90 -17.96
CA SER A 475 -13.97 -6.89 -17.18
C SER A 475 -15.14 -7.51 -17.95
N ALA A 476 -15.30 -7.19 -19.24
CA ALA A 476 -16.43 -7.64 -20.04
C ALA A 476 -16.46 -9.16 -20.20
N GLN A 477 -15.29 -9.78 -20.32
CA GLN A 477 -15.11 -11.21 -20.51
C GLN A 477 -13.72 -11.66 -20.03
N PRO A 478 -13.61 -12.81 -19.35
CA PRO A 478 -12.32 -13.32 -18.90
C PRO A 478 -11.34 -13.49 -20.05
N GLY A 479 -10.11 -13.03 -19.85
CA GLY A 479 -9.01 -13.10 -20.82
C GLY A 479 -9.03 -12.03 -21.90
N LEU A 480 -10.08 -11.19 -22.00
CA LEU A 480 -10.22 -10.19 -23.07
C LEU A 480 -9.07 -9.18 -23.07
N ALA A 481 -8.75 -8.62 -21.91
CA ALA A 481 -7.67 -7.64 -21.77
C ALA A 481 -6.28 -8.27 -22.03
N MET A 482 -6.09 -9.53 -21.64
CA MET A 482 -4.86 -10.28 -21.94
C MET A 482 -4.73 -10.58 -23.44
N ALA A 483 -5.84 -10.90 -24.11
CA ALA A 483 -5.88 -11.03 -25.57
C ALA A 483 -5.53 -9.70 -26.25
N ALA A 484 -6.01 -8.56 -25.75
CA ALA A 484 -5.64 -7.24 -26.26
C ALA A 484 -4.13 -6.92 -26.12
N LEU A 485 -3.51 -7.31 -25.00
CA LEU A 485 -2.05 -7.19 -24.82
C LEU A 485 -1.28 -8.10 -25.80
N SER A 486 -1.77 -9.30 -26.06
CA SER A 486 -1.20 -10.21 -27.08
C SER A 486 -1.34 -9.65 -28.49
N LEU A 487 -2.53 -9.11 -28.82
CA LEU A 487 -2.82 -8.42 -30.07
C LEU A 487 -1.88 -7.25 -30.32
N ARG A 488 -1.50 -6.50 -29.29
CA ARG A 488 -0.52 -5.41 -29.45
C ARG A 488 0.80 -5.90 -30.00
N THR A 489 1.30 -7.03 -29.52
CA THR A 489 2.54 -7.61 -30.05
C THR A 489 2.37 -8.05 -31.50
N GLY A 490 1.24 -8.67 -31.85
CA GLY A 490 0.95 -9.11 -33.22
C GLY A 490 0.69 -7.96 -34.21
N GLN A 491 0.17 -6.83 -33.73
CA GLN A 491 -0.09 -5.63 -34.53
C GLN A 491 1.04 -4.60 -34.48
N ASP A 492 2.03 -4.80 -33.62
CA ASP A 492 3.07 -3.84 -33.26
C ASP A 492 2.52 -2.42 -33.02
N ALA A 493 1.50 -2.35 -32.15
CA ALA A 493 0.76 -1.13 -31.85
C ALA A 493 1.51 -0.24 -30.84
N LYS A 494 1.43 1.09 -31.05
CA LYS A 494 2.02 2.12 -30.17
C LYS A 494 1.30 2.27 -28.84
N TRP A 495 -0.01 2.04 -28.79
CA TRP A 495 -0.80 2.19 -27.57
C TRP A 495 -1.59 0.93 -27.21
N VAL A 496 -1.66 0.64 -25.92
CA VAL A 496 -2.69 -0.22 -25.32
C VAL A 496 -3.39 0.54 -24.20
N VAL A 497 -4.71 0.62 -24.24
CA VAL A 497 -5.52 1.29 -23.21
C VAL A 497 -6.48 0.26 -22.61
N LEU A 498 -6.37 0.04 -21.30
CA LEU A 498 -7.26 -0.80 -20.52
C LEU A 498 -8.12 0.10 -19.62
N ASP A 499 -9.42 0.17 -19.92
CA ASP A 499 -10.39 0.94 -19.14
C ASP A 499 -11.39 0.03 -18.41
N ALA A 500 -12.09 0.61 -17.44
CA ALA A 500 -13.08 -0.07 -16.60
C ALA A 500 -14.52 0.25 -17.08
N PRO A 501 -15.51 -0.61 -16.79
CA PRO A 501 -16.88 -0.39 -17.25
C PRO A 501 -17.44 0.90 -16.67
N ARG A 502 -18.03 1.76 -17.51
CA ARG A 502 -18.60 3.04 -17.04
C ARG A 502 -19.84 2.84 -16.17
N ALA A 503 -19.94 3.61 -15.09
CA ALA A 503 -21.15 3.68 -14.29
C ALA A 503 -22.30 4.31 -15.11
N ARG A 504 -23.55 3.83 -14.91
CA ARG A 504 -24.72 4.29 -15.69
C ARG A 504 -25.00 5.79 -15.53
N ASN A 505 -24.68 6.35 -14.37
CA ASN A 505 -24.80 7.77 -14.03
C ASN A 505 -23.64 8.63 -14.59
N ALA A 506 -22.58 8.02 -15.14
CA ALA A 506 -21.43 8.72 -15.69
C ALA A 506 -21.52 8.98 -17.21
N LEU A 507 -22.69 8.73 -17.83
CA LEU A 507 -22.90 9.01 -19.25
C LEU A 507 -22.73 10.52 -19.53
N GLY A 508 -21.88 10.85 -20.50
CA GLY A 508 -21.56 12.23 -20.88
C GLY A 508 -20.47 12.90 -20.04
N ARG A 509 -19.95 12.24 -19.00
CA ARG A 509 -18.77 12.69 -18.25
C ARG A 509 -17.48 12.12 -18.86
N PRO A 510 -16.34 12.81 -18.72
CA PRO A 510 -15.08 12.31 -19.24
C PRO A 510 -14.67 11.01 -18.53
N SER A 511 -14.25 10.02 -19.32
CA SER A 511 -13.56 8.81 -18.86
C SER A 511 -12.12 8.80 -19.39
N THR A 512 -11.31 7.88 -18.86
CA THR A 512 -9.94 7.63 -19.34
C THR A 512 -9.91 7.45 -20.85
N LEU A 513 -10.76 6.56 -21.38
CA LEU A 513 -10.84 6.31 -22.82
C LEU A 513 -11.27 7.53 -23.64
N SER A 514 -12.23 8.34 -23.16
CA SER A 514 -12.62 9.55 -23.92
C SER A 514 -11.53 10.62 -23.92
N ALA A 515 -10.81 10.78 -22.80
CA ALA A 515 -9.68 11.70 -22.73
C ALA A 515 -8.51 11.21 -23.59
N PHE A 516 -8.23 9.91 -23.61
CA PHE A 516 -7.26 9.32 -24.54
C PHE A 516 -7.63 9.61 -26.00
N ARG A 517 -8.87 9.36 -26.41
CA ARG A 517 -9.36 9.63 -27.78
C ARG A 517 -9.28 11.10 -28.18
N GLN A 518 -9.40 12.02 -27.23
CA GLN A 518 -9.25 13.45 -27.48
C GLN A 518 -7.78 13.90 -27.56
N GLY A 519 -6.88 13.16 -26.90
CA GLY A 519 -5.44 13.38 -26.92
C GLY A 519 -4.74 12.77 -28.13
N SER A 520 -5.10 11.53 -28.49
CA SER A 520 -4.47 10.75 -29.55
C SER A 520 -5.09 11.04 -30.92
N GLN A 521 -4.25 11.12 -31.95
CA GLN A 521 -4.70 11.17 -33.35
C GLN A 521 -4.58 9.81 -34.06
N MET A 522 -4.20 8.75 -33.34
CA MET A 522 -3.96 7.45 -33.93
C MET A 522 -5.29 6.71 -34.21
N PRO A 523 -5.37 5.96 -35.33
CA PRO A 523 -6.48 5.04 -35.54
C PRO A 523 -6.58 3.98 -34.42
N GLU A 524 -7.82 3.59 -34.12
CA GLU A 524 -8.16 2.76 -32.97
C GLU A 524 -8.68 1.38 -33.41
N LEU A 525 -8.16 0.32 -32.77
CA LEU A 525 -8.74 -1.02 -32.76
C LEU A 525 -9.37 -1.29 -31.40
N VAL A 526 -10.69 -1.16 -31.33
CA VAL A 526 -11.50 -1.42 -30.14
C VAL A 526 -11.68 -2.92 -29.97
N VAL A 527 -11.18 -3.48 -28.88
CA VAL A 527 -11.34 -4.89 -28.51
C VAL A 527 -12.47 -5.02 -27.48
N ALA A 528 -13.52 -5.77 -27.82
CA ALA A 528 -14.72 -5.91 -27.01
C ALA A 528 -15.11 -7.39 -26.84
N GLY A 529 -15.73 -7.73 -25.70
CA GLY A 529 -16.28 -9.06 -25.46
C GLY A 529 -17.57 -9.33 -26.24
N GLY A 530 -17.80 -10.57 -26.64
CA GLY A 530 -19.01 -10.99 -27.35
C GLY A 530 -19.13 -12.50 -27.53
N ARG A 531 -20.01 -12.94 -28.45
CA ARG A 531 -20.33 -14.37 -28.64
C ARG A 531 -19.51 -15.06 -29.74
N GLY A 532 -18.66 -14.34 -30.45
CA GLY A 532 -17.88 -14.88 -31.57
C GLY A 532 -16.69 -13.98 -31.93
N ALA A 533 -16.01 -14.29 -33.02
CA ALA A 533 -14.90 -13.50 -33.54
C ALA A 533 -15.36 -12.69 -34.75
N THR A 534 -15.64 -11.40 -34.57
CA THR A 534 -16.05 -10.50 -35.67
C THR A 534 -15.22 -9.23 -35.65
N GLY A 535 -14.53 -8.95 -36.75
CA GLY A 535 -13.83 -7.68 -36.97
C GLY A 535 -14.62 -6.80 -37.93
N ASN A 536 -15.07 -5.64 -37.47
CA ASN A 536 -15.65 -4.59 -38.31
C ASN A 536 -14.60 -3.50 -38.53
N PHE A 537 -14.12 -3.35 -39.75
CA PHE A 537 -13.06 -2.41 -40.10
C PHE A 537 -13.64 -1.28 -40.95
N ALA A 538 -13.41 -0.04 -40.51
CA ALA A 538 -13.87 1.16 -41.18
C ALA A 538 -12.73 2.19 -41.28
N GLY A 539 -12.86 3.10 -42.26
CA GLY A 539 -12.02 4.29 -42.37
C GLY A 539 -10.51 4.04 -42.43
N GLY A 540 -9.75 4.98 -41.86
CA GLY A 540 -8.29 4.93 -41.82
C GLY A 540 -7.72 3.76 -40.99
N SER A 541 -8.45 3.29 -39.98
CA SER A 541 -8.00 2.20 -39.10
C SER A 541 -7.81 0.88 -39.85
N ALA A 542 -8.67 0.59 -40.83
CA ALA A 542 -8.56 -0.59 -41.68
C ALA A 542 -7.22 -0.67 -42.44
N SER A 543 -6.61 0.47 -42.79
CA SER A 543 -5.35 0.52 -43.53
C SER A 543 -4.10 0.31 -42.66
N ARG A 544 -4.21 0.54 -41.34
CA ARG A 544 -3.09 0.41 -40.39
C ARG A 544 -3.05 -0.95 -39.71
N ILE A 545 -4.19 -1.64 -39.65
CA ILE A 545 -4.35 -2.95 -39.01
C ILE A 545 -3.84 -4.06 -39.94
N ASP A 546 -3.04 -4.98 -39.40
CA ASP A 546 -2.66 -6.21 -40.09
C ASP A 546 -3.78 -7.24 -39.99
N ILE A 547 -4.67 -7.22 -40.99
CA ILE A 547 -5.80 -8.15 -41.03
C ILE A 547 -5.33 -9.60 -41.18
N ALA A 548 -4.19 -9.85 -41.84
CA ALA A 548 -3.62 -11.18 -41.96
C ALA A 548 -3.11 -11.68 -40.60
N ALA A 549 -2.36 -10.86 -39.87
CA ALA A 549 -1.93 -11.19 -38.51
C ALA A 549 -3.11 -11.37 -37.55
N LEU A 550 -4.17 -10.56 -37.67
CA LEU A 550 -5.41 -10.74 -36.89
C LEU A 550 -6.09 -12.08 -37.17
N ARG A 551 -6.21 -12.48 -38.45
CA ARG A 551 -6.81 -13.76 -38.83
C ARG A 551 -5.98 -14.96 -38.36
N ASN A 552 -4.65 -14.80 -38.32
CA ASN A 552 -3.76 -15.82 -37.79
C ASN A 552 -3.91 -15.95 -36.26
N ALA A 553 -4.01 -14.82 -35.56
CA ALA A 553 -4.20 -14.81 -34.10
C ALA A 553 -5.59 -15.29 -33.68
N VAL A 554 -6.62 -15.02 -34.50
CA VAL A 554 -8.01 -15.41 -34.25
C VAL A 554 -8.56 -16.22 -35.43
N PRO A 555 -8.30 -17.54 -35.46
CA PRO A 555 -8.81 -18.43 -36.49
C PRO A 555 -10.33 -18.37 -36.59
N GLY A 556 -10.85 -18.25 -37.81
CA GLY A 556 -12.30 -18.18 -38.05
C GLY A 556 -12.94 -16.80 -37.82
N MET A 557 -12.14 -15.76 -37.57
CA MET A 557 -12.64 -14.38 -37.48
C MET A 557 -13.38 -13.95 -38.76
N GLN A 558 -14.64 -13.56 -38.62
CA GLN A 558 -15.42 -12.95 -39.71
C GLN A 558 -15.04 -11.47 -39.85
N THR A 559 -14.60 -11.07 -41.04
CA THR A 559 -14.24 -9.67 -41.32
C THR A 559 -15.35 -8.99 -42.10
N ARG A 560 -15.81 -7.83 -41.64
CA ARG A 560 -16.73 -6.95 -42.35
C ARG A 560 -16.03 -5.61 -42.60
N PHE A 561 -16.18 -5.08 -43.81
CA PHE A 561 -15.69 -3.77 -44.18
C PHE A 561 -16.89 -2.86 -44.40
N THR A 562 -16.95 -1.77 -43.65
CA THR A 562 -18.03 -0.79 -43.80
C THR A 562 -17.48 0.40 -44.58
N ALA A 563 -18.02 0.66 -45.78
CA ALA A 563 -17.69 1.87 -46.53
C ALA A 563 -18.17 3.10 -45.74
N GLY A 564 -17.25 4.01 -45.42
CA GLY A 564 -17.45 5.15 -44.53
C GLY A 564 -18.38 6.24 -45.07
N GLN A 565 -19.68 5.93 -45.17
CA GLN A 565 -20.74 6.92 -45.30
C GLN A 565 -21.88 6.56 -44.34
N SER A 566 -21.68 6.84 -43.05
CA SER A 566 -22.81 6.91 -42.13
C SER A 566 -23.46 8.28 -42.28
N ALA A 567 -24.74 8.31 -42.68
CA ALA A 567 -25.55 9.52 -42.88
C ALA A 567 -25.88 10.29 -41.57
N ALA A 568 -25.19 9.98 -40.46
CA ALA A 568 -25.49 10.45 -39.12
C ALA A 568 -24.24 10.90 -38.35
N GLY A 569 -23.35 11.70 -38.98
CA GLY A 569 -22.43 12.64 -38.30
C GLY A 569 -21.50 12.14 -37.18
N ALA A 570 -21.44 10.84 -36.90
CA ALA A 570 -20.51 10.24 -35.94
C ALA A 570 -19.30 9.73 -36.71
N ASP A 571 -18.11 10.23 -36.36
CA ASP A 571 -16.81 9.82 -36.88
C ASP A 571 -16.55 8.33 -36.58
N THR A 572 -17.16 7.41 -37.33
CA THR A 572 -16.90 5.97 -37.21
C THR A 572 -15.67 5.58 -38.03
N ASN A 573 -14.50 6.13 -37.66
CA ASN A 573 -13.21 5.64 -38.15
C ASN A 573 -12.67 4.47 -37.33
N ASP A 574 -13.39 4.04 -36.29
CA ASP A 574 -12.94 2.98 -35.39
C ASP A 574 -13.08 1.60 -36.02
N ALA A 575 -12.04 0.78 -35.90
CA ALA A 575 -12.15 -0.66 -36.12
C ALA A 575 -12.57 -1.34 -34.82
N VAL A 576 -13.56 -2.24 -34.89
CA VAL A 576 -14.06 -2.98 -33.72
C VAL A 576 -13.81 -4.46 -33.90
N LEU A 577 -13.06 -5.06 -32.99
CA LEU A 577 -12.84 -6.49 -32.88
C LEU A 577 -13.62 -7.04 -31.68
N THR A 578 -14.69 -7.78 -31.97
CA THR A 578 -15.44 -8.52 -30.96
C THR A 578 -14.89 -9.93 -30.85
N LEU A 579 -14.55 -10.36 -29.64
CA LEU A 579 -14.00 -11.68 -29.33
C LEU A 579 -14.93 -12.41 -28.35
N GLY A 580 -15.20 -13.69 -28.60
CA GLY A 580 -15.86 -14.59 -27.63
C GLY A 580 -14.89 -15.61 -27.06
N ASP A 581 -15.35 -16.46 -26.12
CA ASP A 581 -14.46 -17.31 -25.31
C ASP A 581 -13.48 -18.15 -26.14
N LYS A 582 -13.96 -18.80 -27.21
CA LYS A 582 -13.12 -19.60 -28.11
C LYS A 582 -12.08 -18.78 -28.87
N ALA A 583 -12.44 -17.55 -29.25
CA ALA A 583 -11.57 -16.62 -29.95
C ALA A 583 -10.52 -16.01 -29.01
N ILE A 584 -10.89 -15.81 -27.75
CA ILE A 584 -9.99 -15.37 -26.69
C ILE A 584 -9.01 -16.51 -26.37
N ALA A 585 -9.50 -17.75 -26.24
CA ALA A 585 -8.67 -18.93 -25.98
C ALA A 585 -7.59 -19.18 -27.06
N SER A 586 -7.84 -18.81 -28.33
CA SER A 586 -6.88 -19.06 -29.42
C SER A 586 -5.57 -18.30 -29.27
N PHE A 587 -5.54 -17.23 -28.47
CA PHE A 587 -4.31 -16.48 -28.17
C PHE A 587 -3.31 -17.27 -27.31
N TRP A 588 -3.72 -18.40 -26.72
CA TRP A 588 -2.89 -19.19 -25.81
C TRP A 588 -2.87 -20.68 -26.15
N ASN A 589 -3.14 -21.04 -27.40
CA ASN A 589 -3.11 -22.43 -27.84
C ASN A 589 -1.77 -23.13 -27.55
N ASP A 590 -0.64 -22.41 -27.57
CA ASP A 590 0.67 -22.95 -27.21
C ASP A 590 0.76 -23.35 -25.72
N ALA A 591 0.00 -22.70 -24.84
CA ALA A 591 -0.03 -23.06 -23.42
C ALA A 591 -0.72 -24.41 -23.18
N SER A 592 -1.56 -24.88 -24.11
CA SER A 592 -2.27 -26.16 -24.01
C SER A 592 -1.39 -27.39 -24.24
N SER A 593 -0.17 -27.23 -24.78
CA SER A 593 0.74 -28.34 -25.05
C SER A 593 1.50 -28.84 -23.81
N GLN A 594 1.22 -28.30 -22.62
CA GLN A 594 1.84 -28.78 -21.39
C GLN A 594 1.38 -30.21 -21.08
N THR A 595 2.30 -31.16 -21.16
CA THR A 595 2.07 -32.53 -20.69
C THR A 595 1.97 -32.52 -19.16
N ALA A 596 1.05 -33.30 -18.61
CA ALA A 596 0.89 -33.40 -17.16
C ALA A 596 2.16 -33.99 -16.53
N GLY A 597 3.00 -33.15 -15.94
CA GLY A 597 4.12 -33.58 -15.11
C GLY A 597 3.64 -34.18 -13.79
N SER A 598 4.53 -34.89 -13.09
CA SER A 598 4.30 -35.25 -11.68
C SER A 598 4.05 -33.98 -10.87
N CYS A 599 3.00 -33.92 -10.05
CA CYS A 599 2.80 -32.77 -9.18
C CYS A 599 3.92 -32.78 -8.13
N ASP A 600 4.89 -31.88 -8.26
CA ASP A 600 5.80 -31.55 -7.15
C ASP A 600 5.00 -30.68 -6.16
N ILE A 601 4.80 -31.20 -4.96
CA ILE A 601 4.08 -30.56 -3.86
C ILE A 601 5.09 -30.33 -2.73
N THR A 602 6.23 -29.77 -3.10
CA THR A 602 7.14 -29.16 -2.14
C THR A 602 6.71 -27.71 -1.97
N ALA A 603 6.41 -27.33 -0.72
CA ALA A 603 6.13 -25.95 -0.39
C ALA A 603 7.43 -25.14 -0.55
N ASN A 604 7.69 -24.63 -1.76
CA ASN A 604 8.62 -23.53 -1.94
C ASN A 604 7.94 -22.29 -1.38
N ILE A 605 7.96 -22.14 -0.05
CA ILE A 605 7.55 -20.93 0.63
C ILE A 605 8.61 -19.87 0.28
N ALA A 606 8.45 -19.29 -0.91
CA ALA A 606 9.36 -18.28 -1.42
C ALA A 606 9.17 -16.98 -0.64
N THR A 607 10.25 -16.22 -0.52
CA THR A 607 10.31 -14.89 0.12
C THR A 607 9.53 -13.79 -0.62
N ALA A 608 8.74 -14.13 -1.64
CA ALA A 608 7.99 -13.14 -2.39
C ALA A 608 6.79 -12.62 -1.59
N SER A 609 6.48 -11.34 -1.76
CA SER A 609 5.37 -10.71 -1.06
C SER A 609 4.04 -11.42 -1.34
N ALA A 610 3.29 -11.68 -0.26
CA ALA A 610 1.96 -12.26 -0.35
C ALA A 610 1.02 -11.32 -1.12
N ILE A 611 0.16 -11.90 -1.96
CA ILE A 611 -0.86 -11.11 -2.67
C ILE A 611 -1.98 -10.79 -1.68
N THR A 612 -2.04 -9.53 -1.25
CA THR A 612 -3.07 -9.01 -0.33
C THR A 612 -3.86 -7.85 -0.94
N ASP A 613 -3.38 -7.29 -2.05
CA ASP A 613 -4.03 -6.19 -2.76
C ASP A 613 -5.36 -6.65 -3.37
N LEU A 614 -6.43 -5.92 -3.07
CA LEU A 614 -7.79 -6.26 -3.51
C LEU A 614 -7.93 -6.41 -5.04
N PRO A 615 -7.31 -5.55 -5.89
CA PRO A 615 -7.33 -5.74 -7.33
C PRO A 615 -6.68 -7.06 -7.77
N ASP A 616 -5.53 -7.43 -7.21
CA ASP A 616 -4.85 -8.68 -7.58
C ASP A 616 -5.68 -9.90 -7.15
N LEU A 617 -6.37 -9.81 -6.01
CA LEU A 617 -7.31 -10.84 -5.56
C LEU A 617 -8.57 -10.92 -6.44
N ALA A 618 -9.06 -9.79 -6.94
CA ALA A 618 -10.16 -9.76 -7.90
C ALA A 618 -9.76 -10.34 -9.24
N PHE A 619 -8.54 -10.04 -9.71
CA PHE A 619 -7.93 -10.65 -10.90
C PHE A 619 -7.78 -12.16 -10.72
N LEU A 620 -7.20 -12.62 -9.61
CA LEU A 620 -7.10 -14.05 -9.28
C LEU A 620 -8.45 -14.74 -9.40
N ARG A 621 -9.49 -14.15 -8.82
CA ARG A 621 -10.83 -14.74 -8.89
C ARG A 621 -11.38 -14.77 -10.32
N ALA A 622 -11.43 -13.62 -10.98
CA ALA A 622 -12.19 -13.45 -12.21
C ALA A 622 -11.46 -13.92 -13.48
N GLU A 623 -10.12 -13.89 -13.48
CA GLU A 623 -9.29 -14.24 -14.65
C GLU A 623 -8.64 -15.62 -14.52
N ILE A 624 -8.55 -16.18 -13.32
CA ILE A 624 -7.92 -17.50 -13.09
C ILE A 624 -8.92 -18.51 -12.56
N VAL A 625 -9.49 -18.27 -11.38
CA VAL A 625 -10.26 -19.31 -10.67
C VAL A 625 -11.62 -19.56 -11.33
N ASP A 626 -12.42 -18.52 -11.57
CA ASP A 626 -13.74 -18.66 -12.18
C ASP A 626 -13.64 -19.27 -13.60
N PRO A 627 -12.71 -18.83 -14.49
CA PRO A 627 -12.52 -19.46 -15.81
C PRO A 627 -12.01 -20.89 -15.73
N LEU A 628 -11.12 -21.21 -14.78
CA LEU A 628 -10.69 -22.59 -14.55
C LEU A 628 -11.89 -23.48 -14.18
N LEU A 629 -12.70 -23.06 -13.21
CA LEU A 629 -13.87 -23.83 -12.78
C LEU A 629 -14.88 -24.03 -13.90
N ALA A 630 -15.13 -23.00 -14.71
CA ALA A 630 -16.00 -23.10 -15.89
C ALA A 630 -15.46 -24.09 -16.93
N ALA A 631 -14.17 -24.01 -17.27
CA ALA A 631 -13.54 -24.93 -18.22
C ALA A 631 -13.59 -26.38 -17.73
N LEU A 632 -13.43 -26.62 -16.42
CA LEU A 632 -13.54 -27.95 -15.84
C LEU A 632 -14.95 -28.54 -15.96
N GLU A 633 -15.99 -27.72 -15.84
CA GLU A 633 -17.37 -28.17 -16.04
C GLU A 633 -17.64 -28.54 -17.51
N ASP A 634 -17.04 -27.81 -18.45
CA ASP A 634 -17.16 -28.07 -19.90
C ASP A 634 -16.15 -29.11 -20.42
N SER A 635 -15.29 -29.66 -19.56
CA SER A 635 -14.18 -30.56 -19.93
C SER A 635 -13.21 -29.95 -20.95
N ASP A 636 -13.04 -28.63 -20.91
CA ASP A 636 -12.17 -27.86 -21.80
C ASP A 636 -10.82 -27.51 -21.12
N VAL A 637 -9.87 -27.03 -21.91
CA VAL A 637 -8.58 -26.53 -21.42
C VAL A 637 -8.74 -25.08 -20.95
N PRO A 638 -8.36 -24.74 -19.70
CA PRO A 638 -8.49 -23.41 -19.12
C PRO A 638 -7.38 -22.46 -19.61
N SER A 639 -7.20 -22.32 -20.93
CA SER A 639 -6.08 -21.59 -21.55
C SER A 639 -5.95 -20.14 -21.08
N SER A 640 -7.08 -19.45 -20.86
CA SER A 640 -7.09 -18.08 -20.33
C SER A 640 -6.57 -18.01 -18.89
N ALA A 641 -6.97 -18.94 -18.03
CA ALA A 641 -6.51 -19.02 -16.65
C ALA A 641 -5.01 -19.29 -16.56
N ILE A 642 -4.48 -20.14 -17.45
CA ILE A 642 -3.03 -20.42 -17.54
C ILE A 642 -2.25 -19.14 -17.86
N ALA A 643 -2.68 -18.39 -18.87
CA ALA A 643 -2.04 -17.14 -19.25
C ALA A 643 -2.17 -16.05 -18.17
N ALA A 644 -3.33 -15.98 -17.51
CA ALA A 644 -3.57 -15.04 -16.42
C ALA A 644 -2.69 -15.35 -15.19
N GLY A 645 -2.54 -16.62 -14.82
CA GLY A 645 -1.69 -17.05 -13.70
C GLY A 645 -0.25 -16.54 -13.82
N GLN A 646 0.35 -16.67 -15.00
CA GLN A 646 1.71 -16.19 -15.28
C GLN A 646 1.87 -14.68 -15.05
N SER A 647 0.79 -13.91 -15.17
CA SER A 647 0.83 -12.44 -15.03
C SER A 647 1.00 -11.98 -13.58
N ILE A 648 0.59 -12.80 -12.61
CA ILE A 648 0.73 -12.53 -11.17
C ILE A 648 1.71 -13.47 -10.45
N GLY A 649 2.40 -14.33 -11.22
CA GLY A 649 3.38 -15.29 -10.70
C GLY A 649 2.73 -16.48 -9.99
N ILE A 650 1.57 -16.92 -10.48
CA ILE A 650 0.88 -18.13 -10.03
C ILE A 650 0.97 -19.15 -11.15
N ASP A 651 1.42 -20.36 -10.84
CA ASP A 651 1.48 -21.44 -11.84
C ASP A 651 0.13 -22.14 -11.93
N VAL A 652 -0.37 -22.28 -13.15
CA VAL A 652 -1.64 -22.95 -13.43
C VAL A 652 -1.39 -23.95 -14.55
N GLY A 653 -1.64 -25.23 -14.27
CA GLY A 653 -1.31 -26.27 -15.24
C GLY A 653 -1.84 -27.64 -14.86
N PRO A 654 -1.86 -28.59 -15.81
CA PRO A 654 -2.23 -29.96 -15.52
C PRO A 654 -1.11 -30.63 -14.73
N CYS A 655 -1.46 -31.44 -13.74
CA CYS A 655 -0.48 -32.24 -13.01
C CYS A 655 -1.04 -33.62 -12.65
N ALA A 656 -0.15 -34.61 -12.52
CA ALA A 656 -0.49 -35.99 -12.18
C ALA A 656 -0.24 -36.26 -10.69
N THR A 657 -1.28 -36.72 -9.98
CA THR A 657 -1.19 -37.22 -8.60
C THR A 657 -1.54 -38.71 -8.54
N ASN A 658 -1.28 -39.35 -7.40
CA ASN A 658 -1.76 -40.71 -7.11
C ASN A 658 -3.29 -40.85 -7.25
N GLY A 659 -4.02 -39.74 -7.12
CA GLY A 659 -5.48 -39.69 -7.27
C GLY A 659 -5.96 -39.29 -8.67
N GLY A 660 -5.12 -39.43 -9.69
CA GLY A 660 -5.43 -39.11 -11.08
C GLY A 660 -4.90 -37.74 -11.54
N ARG A 661 -5.29 -37.38 -12.78
CA ARG A 661 -4.96 -36.09 -13.39
C ARG A 661 -5.79 -34.98 -12.74
N ALA A 662 -5.10 -33.93 -12.31
CA ALA A 662 -5.68 -32.73 -11.74
C ALA A 662 -5.24 -31.50 -12.53
N TRP A 663 -5.97 -30.41 -12.36
CA TRP A 663 -5.49 -29.06 -12.63
C TRP A 663 -4.99 -28.45 -11.34
N ARG A 664 -3.78 -27.89 -11.37
CA ARG A 664 -3.13 -27.26 -10.24
C ARG A 664 -3.17 -25.75 -10.39
N ILE A 665 -3.50 -25.05 -9.31
CA ILE A 665 -3.09 -23.67 -9.07
C ILE A 665 -2.05 -23.72 -7.96
N ASP A 666 -0.82 -23.32 -8.24
CA ASP A 666 0.25 -23.20 -7.26
C ASP A 666 0.53 -21.73 -6.99
N ALA A 667 0.11 -21.29 -5.80
CA ALA A 667 0.34 -19.94 -5.29
C ALA A 667 1.30 -19.94 -4.08
N SER A 668 1.98 -21.05 -3.81
CA SER A 668 2.88 -21.21 -2.65
C SER A 668 3.99 -20.15 -2.66
N GLY A 669 4.54 -19.85 -3.84
CA GLY A 669 5.54 -18.81 -4.03
C GLY A 669 5.05 -17.38 -3.79
N ARG A 670 3.77 -17.17 -3.48
CA ARG A 670 3.12 -15.85 -3.25
C ARG A 670 2.36 -15.82 -1.93
N GLY A 671 2.81 -16.59 -0.94
CA GLY A 671 2.15 -16.70 0.37
C GLY A 671 0.76 -17.34 0.31
N GLY A 672 0.44 -18.00 -0.81
CA GLY A 672 -0.80 -18.74 -1.03
C GLY A 672 -0.64 -20.23 -0.83
N GLY A 673 -1.69 -20.98 -1.14
CA GLY A 673 -1.73 -22.43 -1.05
C GLY A 673 -1.44 -23.15 -2.36
N ILE A 674 -1.65 -24.47 -2.34
CA ILE A 674 -1.69 -25.31 -3.54
C ILE A 674 -3.13 -25.83 -3.69
N TYR A 675 -3.70 -25.71 -4.88
CA TYR A 675 -5.10 -26.05 -5.13
C TYR A 675 -5.17 -27.04 -6.29
N LEU A 676 -5.82 -28.18 -6.08
CA LEU A 676 -5.92 -29.26 -7.05
C LEU A 676 -7.39 -29.50 -7.39
N PHE A 677 -7.70 -29.53 -8.69
CA PHE A 677 -9.04 -29.70 -9.22
C PHE A 677 -9.11 -30.94 -10.11
N TYR A 678 -10.02 -31.86 -9.80
CA TYR A 678 -10.15 -33.17 -10.41
C TYR A 678 -11.44 -33.24 -11.24
N PRO A 679 -11.34 -33.23 -12.58
CA PRO A 679 -12.53 -33.25 -13.45
C PRO A 679 -13.47 -34.45 -13.21
N GLY A 680 -12.95 -35.58 -12.73
CA GLY A 680 -13.73 -36.80 -12.48
C GLY A 680 -14.32 -36.94 -11.08
N GLY A 681 -14.10 -35.98 -10.17
CA GLY A 681 -14.63 -36.05 -8.80
C GLY A 681 -16.07 -35.53 -8.68
N ASP A 682 -16.73 -35.83 -7.55
CA ASP A 682 -18.02 -35.24 -7.21
C ASP A 682 -17.83 -33.74 -6.93
N ALA A 683 -18.41 -32.94 -7.83
CA ALA A 683 -18.38 -31.48 -7.79
C ALA A 683 -18.82 -30.93 -6.42
N GLY A 684 -19.80 -31.57 -5.78
CA GLY A 684 -20.32 -31.17 -4.48
C GLY A 684 -19.39 -31.47 -3.30
N ARG A 685 -18.22 -32.09 -3.49
CA ARG A 685 -17.31 -32.47 -2.40
C ARG A 685 -15.98 -31.76 -2.51
N ILE A 686 -15.62 -31.03 -1.47
CA ILE A 686 -14.40 -30.22 -1.40
C ILE A 686 -13.63 -30.60 -0.15
N VAL A 687 -12.34 -30.96 -0.29
CA VAL A 687 -11.44 -31.18 0.84
C VAL A 687 -10.53 -29.97 1.00
N GLN A 688 -10.39 -29.48 2.23
CA GLN A 688 -9.44 -28.43 2.60
C GLN A 688 -8.42 -29.00 3.58
N GLY A 689 -7.14 -28.77 3.32
CA GLY A 689 -6.02 -29.13 4.19
C GLY A 689 -5.07 -27.95 4.32
N TYR A 690 -3.88 -28.19 4.88
CA TYR A 690 -2.84 -27.17 5.05
C TYR A 690 -1.48 -27.75 4.67
N LEU A 691 -0.57 -26.87 4.28
CA LEU A 691 0.85 -27.14 4.12
C LEU A 691 1.54 -26.84 5.46
N GLU A 692 2.57 -27.61 5.79
CA GLU A 692 3.38 -27.39 6.98
C GLU A 692 4.82 -27.16 6.50
N SER A 693 5.42 -26.04 6.91
CA SER A 693 6.74 -25.62 6.42
C SER A 693 7.85 -26.63 6.70
N ASP A 694 7.67 -27.43 7.76
CA ASP A 694 8.71 -28.30 8.32
C ASP A 694 8.43 -29.80 8.08
N ALA A 695 7.22 -30.16 7.62
CA ALA A 695 6.82 -31.56 7.48
C ALA A 695 7.02 -32.08 6.05
N ARG A 696 7.86 -33.11 5.93
CA ARG A 696 8.00 -33.92 4.71
C ARG A 696 6.65 -34.61 4.42
N ALA A 697 5.99 -34.29 3.31
CA ALA A 697 4.88 -35.01 2.62
C ALA A 697 3.63 -35.52 3.41
N GLY A 698 3.71 -35.75 4.72
CA GLY A 698 2.71 -36.46 5.53
C GLY A 698 1.32 -35.84 5.53
N PRO A 699 1.17 -34.53 5.78
CA PRO A 699 -0.14 -33.88 5.73
C PRO A 699 -0.79 -33.97 4.34
N PHE A 700 0.00 -33.89 3.26
CA PHE A 700 -0.52 -33.98 1.91
C PHE A 700 -1.04 -35.38 1.57
N ASP A 701 -0.26 -36.42 1.86
CA ASP A 701 -0.65 -37.80 1.54
C ASP A 701 -1.92 -38.24 2.28
N LEU A 702 -2.05 -37.84 3.54
CA LEU A 702 -3.26 -38.05 4.34
C LEU A 702 -4.47 -37.37 3.70
N VAL A 703 -4.35 -36.07 3.43
CA VAL A 703 -5.42 -35.25 2.87
C VAL A 703 -5.84 -35.77 1.47
N GLN A 704 -4.87 -36.17 0.66
CA GLN A 704 -5.09 -36.73 -0.66
C GLN A 704 -5.78 -38.11 -0.60
N SER A 705 -5.41 -38.95 0.37
CA SER A 705 -6.05 -40.25 0.59
C SER A 705 -7.52 -40.09 0.97
N ILE A 706 -7.83 -39.15 1.86
CA ILE A 706 -9.20 -38.79 2.23
C ILE A 706 -9.98 -38.28 1.01
N ARG A 707 -9.37 -37.41 0.21
CA ARG A 707 -9.96 -36.85 -1.02
C ARG A 707 -10.33 -37.96 -1.99
N ASN A 708 -9.43 -38.90 -2.23
CA ASN A 708 -9.64 -40.06 -3.11
C ASN A 708 -10.79 -40.94 -2.60
N ALA A 709 -10.76 -41.27 -1.30
CA ALA A 709 -11.78 -42.12 -0.67
C ALA A 709 -13.17 -41.45 -0.66
N TRP A 710 -13.22 -40.12 -0.49
CA TRP A 710 -14.47 -39.37 -0.50
C TRP A 710 -14.94 -38.98 -1.90
N GLY A 711 -14.08 -39.12 -2.92
CA GLY A 711 -14.39 -38.78 -4.31
C GLY A 711 -14.57 -37.27 -4.52
N ALA A 712 -13.80 -36.43 -3.81
CA ALA A 712 -13.90 -34.98 -3.93
C ALA A 712 -13.31 -34.44 -5.24
N SER A 713 -13.96 -33.45 -5.86
CA SER A 713 -13.49 -32.80 -7.09
C SER A 713 -12.45 -31.72 -6.83
N ALA A 714 -12.29 -31.24 -5.59
CA ALA A 714 -11.37 -30.17 -5.26
C ALA A 714 -10.62 -30.48 -3.96
N LEU A 715 -9.32 -30.20 -3.97
CA LEU A 715 -8.42 -30.23 -2.82
C LEU A 715 -7.73 -28.88 -2.69
N LEU A 716 -8.00 -28.16 -1.60
CA LEU A 716 -7.44 -26.84 -1.33
C LEU A 716 -6.47 -26.94 -0.14
N LEU A 717 -5.17 -26.84 -0.39
CA LEU A 717 -4.14 -26.87 0.64
C LEU A 717 -3.78 -25.42 1.00
N ALA A 718 -4.17 -24.98 2.19
CA ALA A 718 -3.80 -23.68 2.73
C ALA A 718 -2.28 -23.56 2.94
N PRO A 719 -1.69 -22.36 2.90
CA PRO A 719 -0.26 -22.17 3.18
C PRO A 719 0.12 -22.62 4.60
N ASP A 720 -0.79 -22.44 5.55
CA ASP A 720 -0.66 -22.87 6.94
C ASP A 720 -2.05 -23.09 7.57
N GLN A 721 -2.06 -23.54 8.82
CA GLN A 721 -3.29 -23.72 9.61
C GLN A 721 -4.01 -22.39 9.96
N HIS A 722 -3.30 -21.27 10.02
CA HIS A 722 -3.84 -19.97 10.41
C HIS A 722 -4.68 -19.34 9.30
N ALA A 723 -4.40 -19.68 8.04
CA ALA A 723 -5.16 -19.24 6.87
C ALA A 723 -6.66 -19.59 6.96
N PHE A 724 -7.03 -20.65 7.70
CA PHE A 724 -8.44 -20.97 7.93
C PHE A 724 -9.17 -19.93 8.77
N GLY A 725 -8.47 -19.28 9.71
CA GLY A 725 -8.96 -18.24 10.61
C GLY A 725 -8.70 -16.81 10.13
N GLY A 726 -7.87 -16.64 9.10
CA GLY A 726 -7.44 -15.35 8.56
C GLY A 726 -8.55 -14.52 7.89
N ASP A 727 -8.16 -13.36 7.38
CA ASP A 727 -9.04 -12.51 6.57
C ASP A 727 -9.41 -13.22 5.25
N GLN A 728 -10.62 -12.95 4.77
CA GLN A 728 -11.09 -13.37 3.46
C GLN A 728 -10.37 -12.64 2.31
N THR A 729 -9.58 -11.60 2.62
CA THR A 729 -8.69 -10.89 1.69
C THR A 729 -7.34 -11.60 1.50
N THR A 730 -7.35 -12.93 1.41
CA THR A 730 -6.17 -13.76 1.14
C THR A 730 -6.42 -14.64 -0.09
N ILE A 731 -5.35 -15.10 -0.75
CA ILE A 731 -5.45 -16.04 -1.89
C ILE A 731 -6.31 -17.26 -1.51
N PHE A 732 -6.05 -17.86 -0.34
CA PHE A 732 -6.81 -19.01 0.14
C PHE A 732 -8.29 -18.69 0.37
N GLY A 733 -8.59 -17.56 1.02
CA GLY A 733 -9.97 -17.11 1.23
C GLY A 733 -10.72 -16.94 -0.08
N VAL A 734 -10.11 -16.25 -1.05
CA VAL A 734 -10.70 -15.98 -2.36
C VAL A 734 -10.94 -17.26 -3.17
N ILE A 735 -9.97 -18.16 -3.24
CA ILE A 735 -10.12 -19.43 -3.96
C ILE A 735 -11.18 -20.30 -3.27
N SER A 736 -11.12 -20.44 -1.95
CA SER A 736 -12.13 -21.20 -1.19
C SER A 736 -13.55 -20.67 -1.46
N GLN A 737 -13.74 -19.35 -1.43
CA GLN A 737 -15.03 -18.74 -1.73
C GLN A 737 -15.47 -18.96 -3.18
N ALA A 738 -14.57 -18.82 -4.15
CA ALA A 738 -14.88 -19.01 -5.56
C ALA A 738 -15.33 -20.45 -5.86
N VAL A 739 -14.60 -21.44 -5.34
CA VAL A 739 -14.95 -22.87 -5.49
C VAL A 739 -16.30 -23.19 -4.87
N VAL A 740 -16.57 -22.68 -3.68
CA VAL A 740 -17.86 -22.85 -3.00
C VAL A 740 -18.98 -22.13 -3.76
N ARG A 741 -18.73 -20.91 -4.27
CA ARG A 741 -19.72 -20.13 -5.02
C ARG A 741 -20.06 -20.74 -6.37
N ALA A 742 -19.10 -21.36 -7.05
CA ALA A 742 -19.33 -22.04 -8.33
C ALA A 742 -20.37 -23.16 -8.23
N ARG A 743 -20.68 -23.65 -7.02
CA ARG A 743 -21.77 -24.61 -6.79
C ARG A 743 -23.16 -23.99 -6.82
N GLY A 744 -23.27 -22.68 -6.63
CA GLY A 744 -24.55 -21.99 -6.56
C GLY A 744 -25.46 -22.62 -5.51
N ASP A 745 -26.67 -23.00 -5.93
CA ASP A 745 -27.68 -23.63 -5.09
C ASP A 745 -27.56 -25.16 -5.00
N ARG A 746 -26.58 -25.78 -5.68
CA ARG A 746 -26.37 -27.24 -5.60
C ARG A 746 -25.84 -27.63 -4.23
N ASP A 747 -26.19 -28.83 -3.77
CA ASP A 747 -25.66 -29.38 -2.52
C ASP A 747 -24.13 -29.45 -2.57
N ALA A 748 -23.48 -28.85 -1.58
CA ALA A 748 -22.04 -28.89 -1.44
C ALA A 748 -21.62 -29.22 0.01
N ALA A 749 -20.57 -30.01 0.15
CA ALA A 749 -19.98 -30.40 1.40
C ALA A 749 -18.49 -30.08 1.40
N VAL A 750 -18.03 -29.36 2.43
CA VAL A 750 -16.61 -29.07 2.65
C VAL A 750 -16.11 -29.87 3.84
N LEU A 751 -15.09 -30.70 3.65
CA LEU A 751 -14.34 -31.32 4.74
C LEU A 751 -13.04 -30.55 4.95
N GLN A 752 -12.88 -29.96 6.12
CA GLN A 752 -11.66 -29.24 6.48
C GLN A 752 -10.82 -30.04 7.48
N ILE A 753 -9.57 -30.29 7.15
CA ILE A 753 -8.64 -31.04 7.97
C ILE A 753 -7.75 -30.03 8.70
N ARG A 754 -7.68 -30.15 10.03
CA ARG A 754 -6.93 -29.24 10.89
C ARG A 754 -6.12 -30.03 11.91
N PRO A 755 -4.99 -29.50 12.39
CA PRO A 755 -4.31 -30.10 13.52
C PRO A 755 -5.18 -29.93 14.77
N MET A 756 -5.09 -30.91 15.67
CA MET A 756 -5.71 -30.83 16.98
C MET A 756 -5.01 -29.73 17.80
N PRO A 757 -5.75 -28.79 18.44
CA PRO A 757 -5.13 -27.78 19.29
C PRO A 757 -4.26 -28.42 20.38
N MET A 758 -3.03 -27.94 20.57
CA MET A 758 -2.08 -28.54 21.53
C MET A 758 -2.63 -28.60 22.95
N GLU A 759 -3.33 -27.55 23.38
CA GLU A 759 -3.98 -27.45 24.69
C GLU A 759 -4.95 -28.62 24.93
N ILE A 760 -5.72 -29.01 23.90
CA ILE A 760 -6.67 -30.11 23.99
C ILE A 760 -5.97 -31.46 23.81
N ALA A 761 -4.95 -31.53 22.95
CA ALA A 761 -4.17 -32.75 22.75
C ALA A 761 -3.46 -33.21 24.04
N GLU A 762 -3.02 -32.27 24.88
CA GLU A 762 -2.37 -32.56 26.16
C GLU A 762 -3.38 -32.92 27.27
N GLU A 763 -4.53 -32.24 27.34
CA GLU A 763 -5.52 -32.46 28.40
C GLU A 763 -6.46 -33.65 28.13
N ALA A 764 -6.91 -33.84 26.90
CA ALA A 764 -8.10 -34.65 26.61
C ALA A 764 -7.84 -36.16 26.42
N ARG A 765 -6.59 -36.63 26.42
CA ARG A 765 -6.21 -38.03 26.08
C ARG A 765 -6.76 -38.52 24.73
N VAL A 766 -7.25 -37.63 23.87
CA VAL A 766 -7.83 -38.00 22.58
C VAL A 766 -6.69 -38.31 21.61
N THR A 767 -6.37 -39.59 21.47
CA THR A 767 -5.34 -40.09 20.55
C THR A 767 -5.88 -40.34 19.15
N ARG A 768 -7.20 -40.21 18.96
CA ARG A 768 -7.90 -40.49 17.71
C ARG A 768 -8.29 -39.19 17.00
N PRO A 769 -8.34 -39.17 15.66
CA PRO A 769 -8.93 -38.06 14.91
C PRO A 769 -10.37 -37.80 15.34
N VAL A 770 -10.79 -36.54 15.40
CA VAL A 770 -12.16 -36.15 15.79
C VAL A 770 -12.86 -35.50 14.62
N LEU A 771 -13.98 -36.08 14.19
CA LEU A 771 -14.81 -35.52 13.13
C LEU A 771 -16.00 -34.77 13.73
N SER A 772 -16.10 -33.49 13.39
CA SER A 772 -17.10 -32.57 13.92
C SER A 772 -17.89 -31.94 12.77
N PHE A 773 -19.20 -31.73 12.95
CA PHE A 773 -20.12 -31.28 11.90
C PHE A 773 -20.72 -29.90 12.23
N ASP A 774 -21.10 -29.16 11.19
CA ASP A 774 -21.73 -27.83 11.31
C ASP A 774 -23.04 -27.82 12.10
N ARG A 775 -23.85 -28.86 11.92
CA ARG A 775 -25.09 -29.09 12.62
C ARG A 775 -25.07 -30.50 13.20
N ILE A 776 -25.42 -30.60 14.48
CA ILE A 776 -25.68 -31.86 15.16
C ILE A 776 -27.05 -32.37 14.69
N GLU A 777 -27.17 -32.71 13.41
CA GLU A 777 -28.34 -33.40 12.88
C GLU A 777 -28.06 -34.90 12.97
N SER A 778 -28.87 -35.60 13.78
CA SER A 778 -28.82 -37.05 13.92
C SER A 778 -29.37 -37.73 12.66
N GLY A 779 -28.53 -37.91 11.63
CA GLY A 779 -28.84 -38.78 10.49
C GLY A 779 -28.55 -38.25 9.08
N SER A 780 -27.70 -37.23 8.90
CA SER A 780 -27.39 -36.75 7.55
C SER A 780 -26.57 -37.79 6.75
N ALA A 781 -26.94 -38.01 5.48
CA ALA A 781 -26.21 -38.89 4.55
C ALA A 781 -24.72 -38.49 4.44
N LEU A 782 -24.42 -37.20 4.65
CA LEU A 782 -23.05 -36.67 4.70
C LEU A 782 -22.19 -37.36 5.77
N ARG A 783 -22.73 -37.57 6.98
CA ARG A 783 -22.00 -38.22 8.08
C ARG A 783 -21.57 -39.64 7.70
N GLY A 784 -22.53 -40.47 7.24
CA GLY A 784 -22.24 -41.85 6.84
C GLY A 784 -21.32 -41.94 5.62
N ASN A 785 -21.36 -40.95 4.71
CA ASN A 785 -20.44 -40.90 3.58
C ASN A 785 -19.01 -40.53 4.00
N LEU A 786 -18.86 -39.54 4.88
CA LEU A 786 -17.55 -39.12 5.40
C LEU A 786 -16.92 -40.19 6.29
N GLU A 787 -17.68 -40.82 7.19
CA GLU A 787 -17.17 -41.92 8.03
C GLU A 787 -16.63 -43.09 7.18
N ARG A 788 -17.37 -43.49 6.14
CA ARG A 788 -16.92 -44.53 5.21
C ARG A 788 -15.67 -44.12 4.44
N ALA A 789 -15.62 -42.88 3.97
CA ALA A 789 -14.46 -42.35 3.26
C ALA A 789 -13.22 -42.29 4.16
N LEU A 790 -13.36 -41.82 5.41
CA LEU A 790 -12.25 -41.76 6.36
C LEU A 790 -11.74 -43.17 6.70
N ARG A 791 -12.62 -44.14 6.92
CA ARG A 791 -12.22 -45.54 7.15
C ARG A 791 -11.54 -46.17 5.94
N ALA A 792 -11.99 -45.85 4.74
CA ALA A 792 -11.34 -46.28 3.50
C ALA A 792 -9.95 -45.63 3.31
N ALA A 793 -9.71 -44.47 3.93
CA ALA A 793 -8.40 -43.84 4.05
C ALA A 793 -7.63 -44.30 5.30
N GLU A 794 -8.04 -45.40 5.94
CA GLU A 794 -7.43 -45.97 7.15
C GLU A 794 -7.50 -45.06 8.40
N ILE A 795 -8.45 -44.14 8.44
CA ILE A 795 -8.70 -43.22 9.56
C ILE A 795 -9.96 -43.67 10.29
N ASP A 796 -9.85 -43.94 11.60
CA ASP A 796 -11.00 -44.27 12.46
C ASP A 796 -11.39 -43.08 13.36
N PRO A 797 -12.19 -42.13 12.86
CA PRO A 797 -12.51 -40.91 13.60
C PRO A 797 -13.47 -41.17 14.75
N LEU A 798 -13.25 -40.49 15.88
CA LEU A 798 -14.25 -40.27 16.92
C LEU A 798 -15.21 -39.17 16.44
N ILE A 799 -16.52 -39.38 16.55
CA ILE A 799 -17.49 -38.35 16.14
C ILE A 799 -17.75 -37.42 17.32
N ALA A 800 -17.54 -36.12 17.10
CA ALA A 800 -17.84 -35.11 18.11
C ALA A 800 -19.33 -35.15 18.50
N ALA A 801 -19.59 -35.23 19.80
CA ALA A 801 -20.91 -35.27 20.39
C ALA A 801 -20.98 -34.29 21.57
N ARG A 802 -22.17 -34.11 22.15
CA ARG A 802 -22.35 -33.29 23.36
C ARG A 802 -21.98 -34.07 24.63
N ASP A 803 -20.81 -34.68 24.63
CA ASP A 803 -20.28 -35.44 25.76
C ASP A 803 -19.01 -34.83 26.31
N ARG A 804 -18.58 -35.34 27.47
CA ARG A 804 -17.40 -34.82 28.15
C ARG A 804 -16.10 -35.12 27.39
N GLU A 805 -16.09 -36.14 26.54
CA GLU A 805 -14.89 -36.57 25.80
C GLU A 805 -14.59 -35.65 24.61
N THR A 806 -15.64 -35.07 24.02
CA THR A 806 -15.54 -34.21 22.83
C THR A 806 -15.93 -32.75 23.09
N ALA A 807 -16.18 -32.39 24.35
CA ALA A 807 -16.43 -31.02 24.78
C ALA A 807 -15.27 -30.08 24.37
N GLY A 808 -15.59 -28.96 23.73
CA GLY A 808 -14.59 -28.00 23.21
C GLY A 808 -14.04 -28.34 21.81
N LEU A 809 -14.33 -29.54 21.29
CA LEU A 809 -14.03 -29.95 19.91
C LEU A 809 -15.24 -29.76 18.96
N GLU A 810 -16.32 -29.17 19.49
CA GLU A 810 -17.49 -28.73 18.73
C GLU A 810 -17.15 -27.49 17.90
N VAL A 811 -17.42 -27.53 16.59
CA VAL A 811 -16.86 -26.53 15.65
C VAL A 811 -17.57 -25.18 15.74
N SER A 812 -16.80 -24.16 16.10
CA SER A 812 -17.08 -22.80 15.63
C SER A 812 -16.47 -22.63 14.23
N PRO A 813 -17.25 -22.22 13.21
CA PRO A 813 -16.68 -22.00 11.89
C PRO A 813 -15.69 -20.84 11.97
N LEU A 814 -14.48 -21.12 11.50
CA LEU A 814 -13.51 -20.08 11.23
C LEU A 814 -13.97 -19.25 10.03
N ASN A 815 -13.30 -18.11 9.81
CA ASN A 815 -13.65 -17.18 8.74
C ASN A 815 -13.83 -17.88 7.39
N SER A 816 -12.92 -18.79 7.02
CA SER A 816 -12.99 -19.60 5.78
C SER A 816 -14.34 -20.30 5.55
N LEU A 817 -15.04 -20.70 6.62
CA LEU A 817 -16.34 -21.39 6.58
C LEU A 817 -17.53 -20.49 6.90
N ARG A 818 -17.32 -19.21 7.27
CA ARG A 818 -18.43 -18.28 7.55
C ARG A 818 -19.34 -18.06 6.34
N TYR A 819 -18.77 -18.07 5.13
CA TYR A 819 -19.55 -17.94 3.89
C TYR A 819 -20.55 -19.10 3.74
N MET A 820 -20.17 -20.32 4.12
CA MET A 820 -21.03 -21.52 4.05
C MET A 820 -22.25 -21.43 4.97
N ARG A 821 -22.18 -20.66 6.07
CA ARG A 821 -23.35 -20.46 6.94
C ARG A 821 -24.43 -19.59 6.29
N GLN A 822 -24.07 -18.81 5.29
CA GLN A 822 -24.99 -17.90 4.60
C GLN A 822 -25.70 -18.58 3.41
N THR A 823 -25.27 -19.78 3.04
CA THR A 823 -25.79 -20.54 1.90
C THR A 823 -26.61 -21.73 2.39
N VAL A 824 -27.84 -21.89 1.86
CA VAL A 824 -28.84 -22.83 2.42
C VAL A 824 -28.46 -24.30 2.22
N ASN A 825 -27.75 -24.61 1.14
CA ASN A 825 -27.47 -25.98 0.69
C ASN A 825 -26.00 -26.41 0.87
N GLN A 826 -25.24 -25.66 1.67
CA GLN A 826 -23.82 -25.93 1.86
C GLN A 826 -23.55 -26.38 3.29
N ARG A 827 -22.91 -27.55 3.42
CA ARG A 827 -22.58 -28.19 4.69
C ARG A 827 -21.07 -28.23 4.87
N TYR A 828 -20.61 -28.27 6.12
CA TYR A 828 -19.20 -28.46 6.40
C TYR A 828 -18.97 -29.44 7.56
N ALA A 829 -17.83 -30.10 7.50
CA ALA A 829 -17.28 -30.92 8.57
C ALA A 829 -15.82 -30.55 8.79
N VAL A 830 -15.35 -30.71 10.02
CA VAL A 830 -13.95 -30.49 10.39
C VAL A 830 -13.40 -31.79 10.98
N LEU A 831 -12.29 -32.26 10.42
CA LEU A 831 -11.51 -33.37 10.94
C LEU A 831 -10.30 -32.80 11.69
N LEU A 832 -10.29 -32.97 13.01
CA LEU A 832 -9.18 -32.61 13.88
C LEU A 832 -8.23 -33.81 13.99
N VAL A 833 -6.98 -33.65 13.54
CA VAL A 833 -5.99 -34.73 13.47
C VAL A 833 -4.90 -34.52 14.53
N PRO A 834 -4.58 -35.53 15.37
CA PRO A 834 -3.47 -35.47 16.31
C PRO A 834 -2.12 -35.33 15.60
N ASP A 835 -1.18 -34.56 16.19
CA ASP A 835 0.15 -34.29 15.61
C ASP A 835 1.00 -35.56 15.36
N LYS A 836 0.67 -36.69 16.03
CA LYS A 836 1.34 -37.98 15.82
C LYS A 836 0.91 -38.71 14.55
N LEU A 837 -0.23 -38.34 13.98
CA LEU A 837 -0.77 -38.93 12.75
C LEU A 837 -0.35 -38.15 11.50
N THR A 838 0.11 -36.91 11.66
CA THR A 838 0.62 -36.05 10.59
C THR A 838 2.12 -36.26 10.33
N ARG A 839 2.85 -36.82 11.29
CA ARG A 839 4.26 -37.25 11.19
C ARG A 839 4.37 -38.73 10.88
#